data_AF-A0A7W1TB93-F1
#
_entry.id   AF-A0A7W1TB93-F1
#
_cell.length_a   1.000
_cell.length_b   1.000
_cell.length_c   1.000
_cell.angle_alpha   90.00
_cell.angle_beta   90.00
_cell.angle_gamma   90.00
#
_symmetry.space_group_name_H-M   'P 1'
#
loop_
_entity.id
_entity.type
_entity.pdbx_description
1 polymer ?
#
loop_
_entity_poly.entity_id
_entity_poly.type
_entity_poly.pdbx_seq_one_letter_code
_entity_poly.pdbx_strand_id
1 'polypeptide(L)'
;MHLTRSMSALLALLLGASLASSAVQAADAAPPSPASAAAQNPTPPTVDTAAAANDLLKSLPQVPSLTVQGGKVVWADGDKPGYVVSEISRDGNPLIETPIGRLPVSLKLVADNRLDAIAGLPALIAQAQVANLKSDGFELKEGVLTGIHLRSPGTIVIGEGVMKKVDNQAPDRSADKAKVASAVDGLLADLAKTDLDDLGKKTLEDVLKRLPQDDDPKMDVDEVAPSFARRVVRGGWLRQFYKNEQDTIVGFERLVASAEHYEPVTLFEGTGLRLAEVKDAFGRSGWFLTTPTRSSYIQIHEEPLYYWVHPDPKPMIVVDLPGGTDPTAVPDSAAPFAARIYQGAQLLASWTKDKGFTASKDDWRRAFPAGHHKGVDPNAAADFMPPHLLVTALNGDLVSLLTPHGVLVPPKNGSPEEVERFLADAARTLPDPANLDLIGEYIFAYVYDSPDSRYPFLIGNKGVKGDIHQTAAQTISTACGGMIRGDCDDLSELYEVIANRQGRSAQVIALPQHAAMCFAEKKEDGNWHTFVLQTGPPLEFIAPKLPASLEKAYRSFDESETFDPDGLSLLLRFSGENTRGSWRLSWRIFAEPDYAKTMIDVQRDWQYQTYQRGIAKMKKLIEGGDQDNANFRELSGLYSFTGQYALAVQHQQEAITRTEDAGSRLSLSVELVMHQFDAHQTDEARKSALDILDRQLPALRKSPETREKTEATLPQVGLELAGALIHGKAYDLALRTLKETMLESMATNIEQVGQWLASPNFNQKAWDNSSQLLALRHLMAAYSGTAVLLLDGLGTDALTKDANLQVVARSVQDWLSKVAFHDTDEPEDALQRYAVAGRYYAAVLGEDRLSALLDGVALPKSAEYAHAKRIGGLAQLQLDLPWIKLAPPFWSMRLMELFEKEKTTIDRPLALRLAKQEAESYAAAAKLGLESPMFDHAHHISTLINALLTQDAKVVRERLAFVKQKDDKRLRDDTAQWLGDAARFLPLDWYAKVLGIWKEEVDYKPKYYWIAWRAALTGAPRHALMVAELAAKQFKDDPSFTEEFVFMKKVLEKAAAEAKPVEAKPADAAKPESAVK
;
A
#
# COMPACT_ATOMS: atom_id res chain seq x y z
N MET A 1 -8.06 18.98 -13.44
CA MET A 1 -8.62 18.71 -14.78
C MET A 1 -8.86 20.00 -15.55
N HIS A 2 -7.94 20.33 -16.47
CA HIS A 2 -8.15 21.00 -17.75
C HIS A 2 -6.78 21.21 -18.39
N LEU A 3 -6.38 20.34 -19.33
CA LEU A 3 -5.51 20.63 -20.49
C LEU A 3 -5.12 19.31 -21.18
N THR A 4 -5.97 18.88 -22.12
CA THR A 4 -5.55 18.06 -23.27
C THR A 4 -4.66 18.91 -24.17
N ARG A 5 -3.35 18.65 -24.10
CA ARG A 5 -2.27 18.92 -25.08
C ARG A 5 -0.98 19.03 -24.27
N SER A 6 -0.05 18.08 -24.43
CA SER A 6 1.40 18.34 -24.65
C SER A 6 2.39 17.30 -24.11
N MET A 7 2.88 16.40 -24.98
CA MET A 7 4.28 15.94 -24.87
C MET A 7 5.28 17.02 -25.33
N SER A 8 4.83 18.04 -26.08
CA SER A 8 5.69 19.13 -26.60
C SER A 8 5.86 20.34 -25.66
N ALA A 9 5.03 20.51 -24.63
CA ALA A 9 5.06 21.66 -23.72
C ALA A 9 5.81 21.41 -22.41
N LEU A 10 5.96 20.15 -21.97
CA LEU A 10 6.86 19.84 -20.85
C LEU A 10 8.33 20.10 -21.24
N LEU A 11 8.69 19.84 -22.51
CA LEU A 11 10.00 20.19 -23.07
C LEU A 11 10.22 21.70 -23.22
N ALA A 12 9.14 22.48 -23.38
CA ALA A 12 9.20 23.95 -23.45
C ALA A 12 9.26 24.61 -22.05
N LEU A 13 8.69 23.98 -21.02
CA LEU A 13 8.76 24.46 -19.63
C LEU A 13 10.11 24.19 -18.95
N LEU A 14 10.87 23.19 -19.42
CA LEU A 14 12.21 22.87 -18.91
C LEU A 14 13.33 23.80 -19.44
N LEU A 15 13.02 24.78 -20.30
CA LEU A 15 14.01 25.67 -20.95
C LEU A 15 13.85 27.17 -20.64
N GLY A 16 13.06 27.58 -19.65
CA GLY A 16 12.87 29.01 -19.40
C GLY A 16 12.56 29.40 -17.96
N ALA A 17 13.59 29.63 -17.15
CA ALA A 17 13.51 30.58 -16.03
C ALA A 17 14.92 30.98 -15.52
N SER A 18 15.34 32.22 -15.80
CA SER A 18 16.19 32.95 -14.86
C SER A 18 15.93 34.47 -14.90
N LEU A 19 15.96 35.04 -13.69
CA LEU A 19 16.17 36.45 -13.28
C LEU A 19 14.98 37.43 -13.30
N ALA A 20 14.58 37.84 -12.08
CA ALA A 20 14.76 39.23 -11.62
C ALA A 20 14.56 39.34 -10.09
N SER A 21 15.63 39.77 -9.39
CA SER A 21 15.59 40.32 -8.03
C SER A 21 15.71 41.84 -8.08
N SER A 22 14.89 42.54 -7.30
CA SER A 22 15.09 43.86 -6.64
C SER A 22 13.70 44.47 -6.37
N ALA A 23 13.45 45.33 -5.39
CA ALA A 23 13.97 45.70 -4.08
C ALA A 23 12.91 46.67 -3.48
N VAL A 24 13.10 47.14 -2.23
CA VAL A 24 12.49 48.36 -1.63
C VAL A 24 11.06 48.16 -1.06
N GLN A 25 10.65 48.57 0.15
CA GLN A 25 11.08 49.61 1.08
C GLN A 25 10.60 49.27 2.50
N ALA A 26 11.43 49.62 3.49
CA ALA A 26 11.05 49.75 4.89
C ALA A 26 10.24 51.03 5.14
N ALA A 27 9.32 50.99 6.11
CA ALA A 27 8.80 52.18 6.76
C ALA A 27 8.54 51.92 8.25
N ASP A 28 9.30 52.64 9.07
CA ASP A 28 9.13 52.82 10.52
C ASP A 28 7.79 53.51 10.85
N ALA A 29 7.22 53.17 12.01
CA ALA A 29 6.33 54.07 12.74
C ALA A 29 6.58 53.98 14.25
N ALA A 30 6.98 55.12 14.80
CA ALA A 30 7.32 55.40 16.19
C ALA A 30 6.09 55.48 17.11
N PRO A 31 6.27 55.43 18.45
CA PRO A 31 5.19 55.48 19.43
C PRO A 31 4.78 56.93 19.74
N PRO A 32 3.54 57.21 20.19
CA PRO A 32 3.22 58.51 20.76
C PRO A 32 3.49 58.54 22.27
N SER A 33 4.16 59.62 22.67
CA SER A 33 4.42 60.05 24.06
C SER A 33 3.18 60.81 24.63
N PRO A 34 3.05 60.96 25.96
CA PRO A 34 1.81 61.40 26.60
C PRO A 34 1.71 62.93 26.71
N ALA A 35 0.50 63.46 26.53
CA ALA A 35 0.18 64.84 26.86
C ALA A 35 -0.60 64.91 28.18
N SER A 36 -0.02 65.63 29.13
CA SER A 36 -0.65 66.11 30.36
C SER A 36 -1.64 67.24 30.05
N ALA A 37 -2.84 67.20 30.64
CA ALA A 37 -3.65 68.39 30.88
C ALA A 37 -4.51 68.18 32.13
N ALA A 38 -4.43 69.13 33.05
CA ALA A 38 -5.10 69.14 34.34
C ALA A 38 -6.54 69.67 34.26
N ALA A 39 -7.40 69.07 35.09
CA ALA A 39 -8.53 69.59 35.85
C ALA A 39 -9.47 70.66 35.23
N GLN A 40 -10.75 70.29 35.11
CA GLN A 40 -11.90 71.09 35.57
C GLN A 40 -13.11 70.18 35.81
N ASN A 41 -13.70 70.26 37.01
CA ASN A 41 -14.92 69.53 37.41
C ASN A 41 -16.17 70.16 36.76
N PRO A 42 -17.10 69.35 36.22
CA PRO A 42 -18.50 69.72 36.15
C PRO A 42 -19.38 68.84 37.05
N THR A 43 -20.35 69.50 37.68
CA THR A 43 -21.45 68.98 38.49
C THR A 43 -22.28 67.92 37.74
N PRO A 44 -22.82 66.88 38.39
CA PRO A 44 -23.48 65.78 37.69
C PRO A 44 -24.87 66.17 37.17
N PRO A 45 -25.24 65.83 35.92
CA PRO A 45 -26.62 65.87 35.49
C PRO A 45 -27.38 64.67 36.09
N THR A 46 -28.63 64.90 36.48
CA THR A 46 -29.57 63.87 36.91
C THR A 46 -29.89 63.00 35.69
N VAL A 47 -29.29 61.81 35.61
CA VAL A 47 -29.45 60.88 34.50
C VAL A 47 -30.84 60.26 34.55
N ASP A 48 -31.59 60.41 33.46
CA ASP A 48 -32.81 59.65 33.22
C ASP A 48 -32.45 58.16 33.15
N THR A 49 -32.79 57.41 34.20
CA THR A 49 -32.39 56.01 34.39
C THR A 49 -32.80 55.10 33.23
N ALA A 50 -33.86 55.45 32.48
CA ALA A 50 -34.27 54.72 31.29
C ALA A 50 -33.33 54.93 30.09
N ALA A 51 -32.74 56.13 29.94
CA ALA A 51 -31.78 56.41 28.87
C ALA A 51 -30.45 55.66 29.09
N ALA A 52 -29.96 55.63 30.33
CA ALA A 52 -28.73 54.91 30.68
C ALA A 52 -28.83 53.39 30.48
N ALA A 53 -29.97 52.78 30.82
CA ALA A 53 -30.19 51.35 30.59
C ALA A 53 -30.25 51.00 29.09
N ASN A 54 -30.88 51.86 28.27
CA ASN A 54 -30.91 51.67 26.83
C ASN A 54 -29.52 51.81 26.20
N ASP A 55 -28.68 52.73 26.68
CA ASP A 55 -27.32 52.89 26.19
C ASP A 55 -26.41 51.73 26.60
N LEU A 56 -26.58 51.21 27.82
CA LEU A 56 -25.92 49.96 28.24
C LEU A 56 -26.36 48.79 27.37
N LEU A 57 -27.66 48.63 27.10
CA LEU A 57 -28.18 47.54 26.25
C LEU A 57 -27.59 47.60 24.83
N LYS A 58 -27.42 48.79 24.24
CA LYS A 58 -26.78 48.96 22.91
C LYS A 58 -25.32 48.52 22.89
N SER A 59 -24.62 48.64 24.02
CA SER A 59 -23.22 48.21 24.15
C SER A 59 -23.04 46.71 24.40
N LEU A 60 -24.14 45.96 24.56
CA LEU A 60 -24.16 44.52 24.79
C LEU A 60 -24.57 43.73 23.54
N PRO A 61 -24.34 42.41 23.50
CA PRO A 61 -24.83 41.56 22.42
C PRO A 61 -26.35 41.66 22.30
N GLN A 62 -26.85 41.79 21.07
CA GLN A 62 -28.29 41.93 20.81
C GLN A 62 -28.95 40.55 20.80
N VAL A 63 -29.29 40.05 21.99
CA VAL A 63 -29.90 38.73 22.19
C VAL A 63 -31.22 38.83 22.95
N PRO A 64 -32.16 37.89 22.75
CA PRO A 64 -33.48 37.95 23.40
C PRO A 64 -33.46 37.90 24.93
N SER A 65 -32.42 37.30 25.54
CA SER A 65 -32.30 37.21 27.01
C SER A 65 -31.92 38.52 27.68
N LEU A 66 -31.48 39.55 26.94
CA LEU A 66 -31.18 40.87 27.47
C LEU A 66 -32.35 41.81 27.25
N THR A 67 -33.02 42.20 28.34
CA THR A 67 -34.19 43.09 28.29
C THR A 67 -34.06 44.25 29.26
N VAL A 68 -34.75 45.36 29.00
CA VAL A 68 -34.85 46.45 29.98
C VAL A 68 -36.08 46.21 30.84
N GLN A 69 -35.88 46.00 32.14
CA GLN A 69 -36.93 45.82 33.13
C GLN A 69 -36.75 46.83 34.26
N GLY A 70 -37.78 47.64 34.55
CA GLY A 70 -37.72 48.63 35.63
C GLY A 70 -36.59 49.65 35.51
N GLY A 71 -36.20 50.04 34.29
CA GLY A 71 -35.10 50.99 34.03
C GLY A 71 -33.70 50.41 34.23
N LYS A 72 -33.56 49.07 34.24
CA LYS A 72 -32.28 48.37 34.31
C LYS A 72 -32.18 47.32 33.20
N VAL A 73 -30.97 47.05 32.72
CA VAL A 73 -30.73 45.91 31.82
C VAL A 73 -30.70 44.63 32.66
N VAL A 74 -31.50 43.64 32.29
CA VAL A 74 -31.61 42.36 32.99
C VAL A 74 -31.32 41.24 32.01
N TRP A 75 -30.44 40.32 32.40
CA TRP A 75 -30.18 39.06 31.71
C TRP A 75 -31.08 37.96 32.30
N ALA A 76 -32.12 37.57 31.56
CA ALA A 76 -33.21 36.71 32.04
C ALA A 76 -33.61 35.63 31.02
N ASP A 77 -34.21 34.55 31.53
CA ASP A 77 -34.87 33.50 30.73
C ASP A 77 -36.39 33.68 30.81
N GLY A 78 -36.94 34.50 29.92
CA GLY A 78 -38.37 34.83 29.89
C GLY A 78 -38.84 35.51 31.17
N ASP A 79 -39.90 34.98 31.78
CA ASP A 79 -40.49 35.49 33.03
C ASP A 79 -39.75 35.04 34.30
N LYS A 80 -38.68 34.25 34.17
CA LYS A 80 -37.89 33.80 35.33
C LYS A 80 -37.06 34.97 35.90
N PRO A 81 -36.75 34.95 37.21
CA PRO A 81 -35.87 35.94 37.81
C PRO A 81 -34.53 36.01 37.08
N GLY A 82 -34.19 37.18 36.53
CA GLY A 82 -32.92 37.45 35.86
C GLY A 82 -31.93 38.20 36.75
N TYR A 83 -30.76 38.46 36.18
CA TYR A 83 -29.69 39.19 36.86
C TYR A 83 -29.52 40.59 36.27
N VAL A 84 -29.48 41.61 37.12
CA VAL A 84 -29.25 43.01 36.71
C VAL A 84 -27.83 43.15 36.19
N VAL A 85 -27.67 43.60 34.95
CA VAL A 85 -26.38 44.02 34.38
C VAL A 85 -26.11 45.45 34.82
N SER A 86 -25.12 45.66 35.67
CA SER A 86 -24.83 46.98 36.25
C SER A 86 -23.92 47.84 35.38
N GLU A 87 -22.94 47.22 34.70
CA GLU A 87 -21.94 47.89 33.84
C GLU A 87 -21.19 46.87 32.96
N ILE A 88 -20.24 47.33 32.14
CA ILE A 88 -19.30 46.48 31.39
C ILE A 88 -17.91 46.62 32.02
N SER A 89 -17.21 45.50 32.21
CA SER A 89 -15.87 45.45 32.79
C SER A 89 -14.84 46.10 31.87
N ARG A 90 -13.63 46.33 32.40
CA ARG A 90 -12.49 46.79 31.58
C ARG A 90 -12.13 45.81 30.45
N ASP A 91 -12.45 44.53 30.63
CA ASP A 91 -12.19 43.46 29.66
C ASP A 91 -13.37 43.26 28.68
N GLY A 92 -14.39 44.14 28.73
CA GLY A 92 -15.56 44.08 27.85
C GLY A 92 -16.64 43.09 28.29
N ASN A 93 -16.53 42.50 29.47
CA ASN A 93 -17.48 41.51 30.01
C ASN A 93 -18.61 42.19 30.79
N PRO A 94 -19.90 41.80 30.63
CA PRO A 94 -20.99 42.37 31.42
C PRO A 94 -20.85 42.03 32.91
N LEU A 95 -21.02 42.98 33.82
CA LEU A 95 -21.06 42.74 35.27
C LEU A 95 -22.51 42.58 35.72
N ILE A 96 -22.81 41.45 36.37
CA ILE A 96 -24.13 41.20 36.97
C ILE A 96 -24.11 41.34 38.50
N GLU A 97 -25.22 41.82 39.07
CA GLU A 97 -25.41 41.92 40.52
C GLU A 97 -25.78 40.53 41.10
N THR A 98 -24.99 40.04 42.06
CA THR A 98 -25.23 38.74 42.73
C THR A 98 -25.04 38.83 44.25
N PRO A 99 -25.55 37.86 45.04
CA PRO A 99 -25.33 37.80 46.49
C PRO A 99 -23.86 37.69 46.95
N ILE A 100 -22.93 37.31 46.06
CA ILE A 100 -21.49 37.28 46.36
C ILE A 100 -20.75 38.54 45.91
N GLY A 101 -21.46 39.50 45.29
CA GLY A 101 -20.94 40.77 44.78
C GLY A 101 -21.22 40.95 43.28
N ARG A 102 -20.53 41.90 42.65
CA ARG A 102 -20.62 42.10 41.19
C ARG A 102 -19.76 41.07 40.47
N LEU A 103 -20.37 40.27 39.61
CA LEU A 103 -19.73 39.16 38.92
C LEU A 103 -19.63 39.45 37.41
N PRO A 104 -18.41 39.57 36.85
CA PRO A 104 -18.21 39.56 35.41
C PRO A 104 -18.72 38.26 34.78
N VAL A 105 -19.45 38.38 33.66
CA VAL A 105 -19.91 37.26 32.83
C VAL A 105 -19.17 37.29 31.52
N SER A 106 -18.65 36.15 31.06
CA SER A 106 -18.02 36.08 29.75
C SER A 106 -18.98 36.58 28.65
N LEU A 107 -18.52 37.54 27.85
CA LEU A 107 -19.29 38.13 26.76
C LEU A 107 -19.88 37.07 25.82
N LYS A 108 -19.15 35.95 25.62
CA LYS A 108 -19.58 34.83 24.79
C LYS A 108 -20.87 34.17 25.30
N LEU A 109 -21.02 33.98 26.62
CA LEU A 109 -22.23 33.36 27.19
C LEU A 109 -23.49 34.19 26.91
N VAL A 110 -23.32 35.51 26.96
CA VAL A 110 -24.39 36.46 26.67
C VAL A 110 -24.67 36.48 25.15
N ALA A 111 -23.62 36.59 24.33
CA ALA A 111 -23.75 36.63 22.87
C ALA A 111 -24.37 35.35 22.27
N ASP A 112 -24.02 34.19 22.82
CA ASP A 112 -24.59 32.89 22.43
C ASP A 112 -25.96 32.62 23.07
N ASN A 113 -26.52 33.60 23.80
CA ASN A 113 -27.83 33.54 24.46
C ASN A 113 -27.99 32.30 25.38
N ARG A 114 -26.96 31.99 26.17
CA ARG A 114 -26.87 30.77 27.00
C ARG A 114 -27.74 30.82 28.25
N LEU A 115 -29.01 30.42 28.11
CA LEU A 115 -30.00 30.39 29.20
C LEU A 115 -29.66 29.39 30.31
N ASP A 116 -28.92 28.33 29.97
CA ASP A 116 -28.42 27.35 30.94
C ASP A 116 -27.42 27.96 31.93
N ALA A 117 -26.68 28.99 31.53
CA ALA A 117 -25.79 29.73 32.43
C ALA A 117 -26.57 30.51 33.49
N ILE A 118 -27.71 31.11 33.12
CA ILE A 118 -28.63 31.76 34.05
C ILE A 118 -29.20 30.73 35.03
N ALA A 119 -29.64 29.58 34.52
CA ALA A 119 -30.22 28.52 35.34
C ALA A 119 -29.22 27.89 36.32
N GLY A 120 -27.95 27.76 35.94
CA GLY A 120 -26.90 27.16 36.76
C GLY A 120 -26.29 28.09 37.81
N LEU A 121 -26.34 29.41 37.58
CA LEU A 121 -25.68 30.41 38.42
C LEU A 121 -26.09 30.38 39.92
N PRO A 122 -27.37 30.16 40.30
CA PRO A 122 -27.74 30.02 41.71
C PRO A 122 -26.97 28.93 42.45
N ALA A 123 -26.74 27.77 41.81
CA ALA A 123 -26.00 26.68 42.42
C ALA A 123 -24.53 27.05 42.63
N LEU A 124 -23.92 27.73 41.66
CA LEU A 124 -22.54 28.23 41.76
C LEU A 124 -22.37 29.25 42.88
N ILE A 125 -23.32 30.20 43.00
CA ILE A 125 -23.34 31.20 44.07
C ILE A 125 -23.48 30.52 45.42
N ALA A 126 -24.35 29.52 45.55
CA ALA A 126 -24.51 28.78 46.80
C ALA A 126 -23.20 28.09 47.23
N GLN A 127 -22.50 27.44 46.30
CA GLN A 127 -21.19 26.82 46.59
C GLN A 127 -20.13 27.87 46.97
N ALA A 128 -20.11 29.01 46.27
CA ALA A 128 -19.20 30.11 46.60
C ALA A 128 -19.48 30.67 48.02
N GLN A 129 -20.75 30.84 48.39
CA GLN A 129 -21.14 31.28 49.74
C GLN A 129 -20.74 30.28 50.82
N VAL A 130 -20.97 28.98 50.59
CA VAL A 130 -20.54 27.91 51.50
C VAL A 130 -19.03 27.94 51.73
N ALA A 131 -18.25 28.27 50.69
CA ALA A 131 -16.81 28.42 50.78
C ALA A 131 -16.33 29.82 51.24
N ASN A 132 -17.23 30.71 51.64
CA ASN A 132 -16.96 32.11 52.03
C ASN A 132 -16.23 32.93 50.96
N LEU A 133 -16.49 32.65 49.68
CA LEU A 133 -15.91 33.37 48.55
C LEU A 133 -16.75 34.63 48.22
N LYS A 134 -16.06 35.70 47.81
CA LYS A 134 -16.65 36.92 47.25
C LYS A 134 -16.43 36.93 45.73
N SER A 135 -17.16 37.79 45.01
CA SER A 135 -17.05 37.87 43.54
C SER A 135 -15.71 38.44 43.05
N ASP A 136 -14.89 39.01 43.94
CA ASP A 136 -13.60 39.61 43.60
C ASP A 136 -12.67 38.59 42.91
N GLY A 137 -12.31 38.88 41.65
CA GLY A 137 -11.43 38.05 40.84
C GLY A 137 -12.09 36.81 40.21
N PHE A 138 -13.40 36.60 40.40
CA PHE A 138 -14.15 35.56 39.70
C PHE A 138 -14.81 36.08 38.43
N GLU A 139 -14.88 35.23 37.41
CA GLU A 139 -15.66 35.46 36.19
C GLU A 139 -16.53 34.23 35.92
N LEU A 140 -17.80 34.44 35.54
CA LEU A 140 -18.69 33.38 35.07
C LEU A 140 -18.28 33.00 33.65
N LYS A 141 -17.79 31.76 33.48
CA LYS A 141 -17.32 31.20 32.22
C LYS A 141 -17.96 29.85 31.95
N GLU A 142 -17.78 29.40 30.72
CA GLU A 142 -17.95 28.00 30.36
C GLU A 142 -16.58 27.37 30.08
N GLY A 143 -16.39 26.16 30.61
CA GLY A 143 -15.27 25.30 30.27
C GLY A 143 -15.81 24.00 29.71
N VAL A 144 -15.09 23.42 28.76
CA VAL A 144 -15.57 22.20 28.06
C VAL A 144 -15.75 21.02 29.03
N LEU A 145 -14.89 20.87 30.04
CA LEU A 145 -15.04 19.86 31.10
C LEU A 145 -15.93 20.31 32.26
N THR A 146 -15.73 21.54 32.74
CA THR A 146 -16.37 22.06 33.96
C THR A 146 -17.79 22.55 33.74
N GLY A 147 -18.23 22.73 32.49
CA GLY A 147 -19.49 23.39 32.16
C GLY A 147 -19.48 24.86 32.60
N ILE A 148 -20.65 25.39 32.93
CA ILE A 148 -20.79 26.73 33.51
C ILE A 148 -20.17 26.76 34.91
N HIS A 149 -19.23 27.67 35.15
CA HIS A 149 -18.46 27.73 36.40
C HIS A 149 -18.00 29.15 36.72
N LEU A 150 -17.66 29.40 37.98
CA LEU A 150 -16.94 30.62 38.39
C LEU A 150 -15.44 30.33 38.40
N ARG A 151 -14.64 31.19 37.75
CA ARG A 151 -13.19 31.02 37.69
C ARG A 151 -12.43 32.25 38.17
N SER A 152 -11.46 32.02 39.05
CA SER A 152 -10.34 32.93 39.34
C SER A 152 -9.01 32.22 39.04
N PRO A 153 -7.85 32.91 39.06
CA PRO A 153 -6.55 32.27 38.81
C PRO A 153 -6.20 31.11 39.74
N GLY A 154 -6.73 31.11 40.97
CA GLY A 154 -6.44 30.11 42.00
C GLY A 154 -7.64 29.29 42.47
N THR A 155 -8.85 29.54 41.96
CA THR A 155 -10.07 28.86 42.43
C THR A 155 -11.08 28.67 41.31
N ILE A 156 -11.73 27.51 41.29
CA ILE A 156 -12.81 27.16 40.37
C ILE A 156 -14.00 26.70 41.20
N VAL A 157 -15.19 27.25 40.90
CA VAL A 157 -16.46 26.84 41.52
C VAL A 157 -17.35 26.23 40.44
N ILE A 158 -17.70 24.96 40.63
CA ILE A 158 -18.66 24.21 39.81
C ILE A 158 -19.90 23.88 40.66
N GLY A 159 -20.96 23.36 40.04
CA GLY A 159 -22.19 23.02 40.76
C GLY A 159 -21.97 22.00 41.89
N GLU A 160 -21.00 21.11 41.69
CA GLU A 160 -20.61 20.05 42.62
C GLU A 160 -19.73 20.53 43.78
N GLY A 161 -19.15 21.75 43.71
CA GLY A 161 -18.36 22.33 44.80
C GLY A 161 -17.20 23.23 44.35
N VAL A 162 -16.24 23.44 45.25
CA VAL A 162 -15.13 24.39 45.09
C VAL A 162 -13.79 23.68 45.03
N MET A 163 -12.97 24.01 44.03
CA MET A 163 -11.60 23.53 43.85
C MET A 163 -10.59 24.68 43.94
N LYS A 164 -9.49 24.48 44.66
CA LYS A 164 -8.39 25.43 44.79
C LYS A 164 -7.15 24.92 44.09
N LYS A 165 -6.41 25.81 43.44
CA LYS A 165 -5.12 25.47 42.83
C LYS A 165 -4.15 24.99 43.90
N VAL A 166 -3.48 23.87 43.65
CA VAL A 166 -2.45 23.30 44.52
C VAL A 166 -1.09 23.62 43.89
N ASP A 167 -0.13 24.01 44.72
CA ASP A 167 1.27 24.13 44.28
C ASP A 167 1.81 22.72 44.03
N ASN A 168 1.82 22.35 42.74
CA ASN A 168 2.33 21.09 42.26
C ASN A 168 3.57 21.38 41.40
N GLN A 169 4.75 20.96 41.86
CA GLN A 169 5.94 21.02 41.01
C GLN A 169 5.76 19.98 39.91
N ALA A 170 5.64 20.45 38.66
CA ALA A 170 5.61 19.56 37.51
C ALA A 170 6.86 18.67 37.56
N PRO A 171 6.70 17.33 37.60
CA PRO A 171 7.83 16.42 37.67
C PRO A 171 8.69 16.56 36.42
N ASP A 172 10.01 16.61 36.57
CA ASP A 172 10.94 16.54 35.44
C ASP A 172 11.01 15.08 34.96
N ARG A 173 10.29 14.82 33.87
CA ARG A 173 10.15 13.50 33.26
C ARG A 173 11.25 13.17 32.24
N SER A 174 12.23 14.06 32.05
CA SER A 174 13.35 13.82 31.13
C SER A 174 14.16 12.56 31.50
N ALA A 175 14.25 12.25 32.79
CA ALA A 175 14.89 11.04 33.30
C ALA A 175 14.22 9.75 32.81
N ASP A 176 12.90 9.76 32.57
CA ASP A 176 12.20 8.55 32.10
C ASP A 176 12.47 8.28 30.62
N LYS A 177 12.54 9.33 29.78
CA LYS A 177 13.02 9.18 28.40
C LYS A 177 14.44 8.62 28.35
N ALA A 178 15.33 9.12 29.21
CA ALA A 178 16.71 8.64 29.30
C ALA A 178 16.80 7.17 29.72
N LYS A 179 15.93 6.71 30.64
CA LYS A 179 15.85 5.28 31.00
C LYS A 179 15.38 4.43 29.82
N VAL A 180 14.37 4.88 29.07
CA VAL A 180 13.90 4.17 27.86
C VAL A 180 15.04 4.06 26.84
N ALA A 181 15.74 5.15 26.56
CA ALA A 181 16.90 5.15 25.65
C ALA A 181 18.01 4.19 26.11
N SER A 182 18.36 4.21 27.39
CA SER A 182 19.37 3.28 27.94
C SER A 182 18.95 1.81 27.86
N ALA A 183 17.66 1.51 28.01
CA ALA A 183 17.16 0.15 27.88
C ALA A 183 17.10 -0.29 26.41
N VAL A 184 16.81 0.62 25.48
CA VAL A 184 16.93 0.39 24.03
C VAL A 184 18.36 -0.03 23.67
N ASP A 185 19.39 0.67 24.14
CA ASP A 185 20.79 0.30 23.87
C ASP A 185 21.12 -1.12 24.35
N GLY A 186 20.57 -1.52 25.50
CA GLY A 186 20.69 -2.88 26.02
C GLY A 186 20.04 -3.93 25.11
N LEU A 187 18.83 -3.67 24.63
CA LEU A 187 18.13 -4.57 23.70
C LEU A 187 18.78 -4.65 22.32
N LEU A 188 19.34 -3.54 21.82
CA LEU A 188 20.10 -3.51 20.58
C LEU A 188 21.36 -4.39 20.67
N ALA A 189 22.06 -4.38 21.80
CA ALA A 189 23.19 -5.28 22.03
C ALA A 189 22.75 -6.76 22.07
N ASP A 190 21.53 -7.03 22.55
CA ASP A 190 20.97 -8.38 22.63
C ASP A 190 20.36 -8.87 21.30
N LEU A 191 20.18 -8.02 20.28
CA LEU A 191 19.68 -8.42 18.96
C LEU A 191 20.51 -9.55 18.33
N ALA A 192 21.82 -9.56 18.58
CA ALA A 192 22.74 -10.60 18.07
C ALA A 192 22.43 -12.00 18.63
N LYS A 193 21.65 -12.11 19.70
CA LYS A 193 21.24 -13.37 20.34
C LYS A 193 19.93 -13.94 19.75
N THR A 194 19.21 -13.17 18.96
CA THR A 194 17.94 -13.59 18.33
C THR A 194 18.18 -14.55 17.15
N ASP A 195 17.13 -15.29 16.77
CA ASP A 195 17.10 -16.17 15.59
C ASP A 195 16.74 -15.43 14.29
N LEU A 196 16.67 -14.09 14.34
CA LEU A 196 16.44 -13.23 13.18
C LEU A 196 17.67 -13.22 12.26
N ASP A 197 17.41 -13.12 10.96
CA ASP A 197 18.47 -12.79 10.00
C ASP A 197 18.81 -11.29 10.05
N ASP A 198 19.75 -10.86 9.22
CA ASP A 198 20.25 -9.48 9.28
C ASP A 198 19.19 -8.45 8.84
N LEU A 199 18.26 -8.82 7.96
CA LEU A 199 17.14 -7.97 7.57
C LEU A 199 16.13 -7.83 8.72
N GLY A 200 15.80 -8.95 9.38
CA GLY A 200 14.94 -8.94 10.57
C GLY A 200 15.53 -8.14 11.74
N LYS A 201 16.85 -8.19 11.93
CA LYS A 201 17.52 -7.36 12.95
C LYS A 201 17.47 -5.87 12.63
N LYS A 202 17.72 -5.47 11.37
CA LYS A 202 17.69 -4.07 10.93
C LYS A 202 16.31 -3.42 11.14
N THR A 203 15.24 -4.15 10.86
CA THR A 203 13.86 -3.64 11.05
C THR A 203 13.51 -3.49 12.53
N LEU A 204 13.90 -4.46 13.37
CA LEU A 204 13.72 -4.38 14.82
C LEU A 204 14.55 -3.23 15.44
N GLU A 205 15.77 -3.02 14.95
CA GLU A 205 16.62 -1.89 15.35
C GLU A 205 15.98 -0.53 15.04
N ASP A 206 15.37 -0.37 13.86
CA ASP A 206 14.68 0.87 13.46
C ASP A 206 13.55 1.22 14.43
N VAL A 207 12.66 0.26 14.72
CA VAL A 207 11.56 0.47 15.68
C VAL A 207 12.10 0.81 17.07
N LEU A 208 13.10 0.06 17.55
CA LEU A 208 13.70 0.29 18.88
C LEU A 208 14.30 1.69 19.01
N LYS A 209 14.98 2.21 17.98
CA LYS A 209 15.57 3.56 17.97
C LYS A 209 14.55 4.68 17.98
N ARG A 210 13.31 4.42 17.54
CA ARG A 210 12.22 5.42 17.52
C ARG A 210 11.59 5.63 18.90
N LEU A 211 11.58 4.62 19.78
CA LEU A 211 10.91 4.69 21.09
C LEU A 211 11.21 5.93 21.95
N PRO A 212 12.48 6.37 22.12
CA PRO A 212 12.80 7.52 22.98
C PRO A 212 12.52 8.87 22.30
N GLN A 213 12.13 8.89 21.03
CA GLN A 213 11.92 10.11 20.24
C GLN A 213 10.52 10.70 20.46
N ASP A 214 10.38 11.98 20.17
CA ASP A 214 9.09 12.68 20.12
C ASP A 214 8.49 12.53 18.72
N ASP A 215 7.16 12.55 18.63
CA ASP A 215 6.48 12.52 17.33
C ASP A 215 6.80 13.79 16.54
N ASP A 216 7.39 13.64 15.35
CA ASP A 216 7.65 14.75 14.43
C ASP A 216 6.52 14.84 13.38
N PRO A 217 5.77 15.96 13.31
CA PRO A 217 4.72 16.14 12.31
C PRO A 217 5.24 16.15 10.85
N LYS A 218 6.56 16.11 10.64
CA LYS A 218 7.20 16.01 9.32
C LYS A 218 7.61 14.59 8.92
N MET A 219 7.41 13.58 9.77
CA MET A 219 7.66 12.20 9.36
C MET A 219 6.75 11.83 8.19
N ASP A 220 7.29 11.07 7.25
CA ASP A 220 6.51 10.52 6.17
C ASP A 220 5.46 9.55 6.75
N VAL A 221 4.26 9.55 6.16
CA VAL A 221 3.07 8.85 6.69
C VAL A 221 3.25 7.33 6.75
N ASP A 222 4.15 6.80 5.94
CA ASP A 222 4.51 5.38 5.83
C ASP A 222 5.66 4.96 6.75
N GLU A 223 6.20 5.89 7.55
CA GLU A 223 7.15 5.57 8.61
C GLU A 223 6.49 5.33 9.97
N VAL A 224 7.08 4.45 10.77
CA VAL A 224 6.61 4.16 12.13
C VAL A 224 6.78 5.41 13.01
N ALA A 225 5.69 6.02 13.46
CA ALA A 225 5.76 7.11 14.43
C ALA A 225 6.29 6.61 15.80
N PRO A 226 7.09 7.38 16.55
CA PRO A 226 7.55 7.03 17.89
C PRO A 226 6.43 6.61 18.86
N SER A 227 5.28 7.29 18.86
CA SER A 227 4.12 6.88 19.67
C SER A 227 3.54 5.53 19.26
N PHE A 228 3.47 5.25 17.96
CA PHE A 228 3.06 3.94 17.48
C PHE A 228 4.09 2.85 17.85
N ALA A 229 5.39 3.14 17.76
CA ALA A 229 6.46 2.25 18.20
C ALA A 229 6.34 1.89 19.70
N ARG A 230 6.05 2.88 20.56
CA ARG A 230 5.78 2.65 21.99
C ARG A 230 4.53 1.80 22.21
N ARG A 231 3.46 2.05 21.44
CA ARG A 231 2.21 1.26 21.50
C ARG A 231 2.43 -0.21 21.17
N VAL A 232 3.12 -0.53 20.07
CA VAL A 232 3.38 -1.93 19.69
C VAL A 232 4.27 -2.64 20.72
N VAL A 233 5.27 -1.95 21.27
CA VAL A 233 6.12 -2.51 22.34
C VAL A 233 5.29 -2.79 23.59
N ARG A 234 4.49 -1.83 24.05
CA ARG A 234 3.60 -2.01 25.22
C ARG A 234 2.55 -3.11 25.00
N GLY A 235 2.17 -3.34 23.73
CA GLY A 235 1.31 -4.45 23.30
C GLY A 235 1.96 -5.84 23.30
N GLY A 236 3.24 -5.95 23.67
CA GLY A 236 3.93 -7.23 23.79
C GLY A 236 4.60 -7.74 22.52
N TRP A 237 4.77 -6.89 21.50
CA TRP A 237 5.32 -7.26 20.19
C TRP A 237 6.73 -7.88 20.30
N LEU A 238 7.61 -7.32 21.14
CA LEU A 238 9.00 -7.79 21.29
C LEU A 238 9.12 -9.22 21.82
N ARG A 239 8.10 -9.71 22.54
CA ARG A 239 8.09 -11.07 23.12
C ARG A 239 8.20 -12.14 22.05
N GLN A 240 7.80 -11.86 20.81
CA GLN A 240 7.84 -12.78 19.69
C GLN A 240 9.28 -13.05 19.19
N PHE A 241 10.19 -12.07 19.37
CA PHE A 241 11.55 -12.11 18.81
C PHE A 241 12.61 -12.38 19.88
N TYR A 242 12.36 -11.99 21.12
CA TYR A 242 13.26 -12.21 22.26
C TYR A 242 12.79 -13.38 23.14
N LYS A 243 12.72 -14.57 22.55
CA LYS A 243 12.11 -15.76 23.19
C LYS A 243 12.81 -16.18 24.49
N ASN A 244 14.10 -15.87 24.65
CA ASN A 244 14.90 -16.28 25.82
C ASN A 244 15.02 -15.18 26.89
N GLU A 245 14.57 -13.95 26.59
CA GLU A 245 14.75 -12.75 27.40
C GLU A 245 13.40 -12.18 27.89
N GLN A 246 12.38 -13.03 28.06
CA GLN A 246 11.01 -12.60 28.36
C GLN A 246 10.90 -11.70 29.59
N ASP A 247 11.60 -12.00 30.68
CA ASP A 247 11.57 -11.16 31.89
C ASP A 247 12.16 -9.75 31.64
N THR A 248 13.23 -9.67 30.85
CA THR A 248 13.84 -8.40 30.42
C THR A 248 12.85 -7.61 29.58
N ILE A 249 12.18 -8.26 28.62
CA ILE A 249 11.18 -7.63 27.76
C ILE A 249 9.98 -7.12 28.57
N VAL A 250 9.43 -7.92 29.48
CA VAL A 250 8.32 -7.49 30.35
C VAL A 250 8.76 -6.35 31.29
N GLY A 251 10.03 -6.30 31.70
CA GLY A 251 10.61 -5.16 32.40
C GLY A 251 10.66 -3.90 31.54
N PHE A 252 11.08 -4.04 30.28
CA PHE A 252 11.15 -2.94 29.32
C PHE A 252 9.76 -2.40 28.93
N GLU A 253 8.78 -3.26 28.70
CA GLU A 253 7.39 -2.87 28.44
C GLU A 253 6.81 -2.03 29.58
N ARG A 254 7.07 -2.44 30.83
CA ARG A 254 6.66 -1.67 32.02
C ARG A 254 7.37 -0.34 32.12
N LEU A 255 8.63 -0.26 31.70
CA LEU A 255 9.38 0.99 31.63
C LEU A 255 8.76 1.95 30.61
N VAL A 256 8.42 1.47 29.41
CA VAL A 256 7.74 2.26 28.37
C VAL A 256 6.38 2.74 28.89
N ALA A 257 5.57 1.84 29.46
CA ALA A 257 4.29 2.19 30.07
C ALA A 257 4.42 3.23 31.20
N SER A 258 5.47 3.12 32.01
CA SER A 258 5.76 4.09 33.07
C SER A 258 6.14 5.46 32.52
N ALA A 259 6.85 5.53 31.39
CA ALA A 259 7.20 6.79 30.74
C ALA A 259 5.96 7.47 30.13
N GLU A 260 5.03 6.69 29.58
CA GLU A 260 3.72 7.14 29.06
C GLU A 260 2.68 7.44 30.16
N HIS A 261 3.01 7.19 31.44
CA HIS A 261 2.11 7.51 32.54
C HIS A 261 1.94 9.03 32.70
N TYR A 262 0.69 9.45 32.90
CA TYR A 262 0.28 10.84 33.01
C TYR A 262 0.43 11.37 34.44
N GLU A 263 1.25 12.41 34.61
CA GLU A 263 1.39 13.10 35.89
C GLU A 263 0.83 14.52 35.84
N PRO A 264 0.20 15.04 36.92
CA PRO A 264 -0.30 16.39 36.95
C PRO A 264 0.82 17.42 36.76
N VAL A 265 0.58 18.40 35.90
CA VAL A 265 1.42 19.61 35.78
C VAL A 265 0.70 20.85 36.32
N THR A 266 -0.64 20.87 36.22
CA THR A 266 -1.51 21.84 36.88
C THR A 266 -2.56 21.07 37.66
N LEU A 267 -2.80 21.42 38.92
CA LEU A 267 -3.73 20.69 39.79
C LEU A 267 -4.64 21.65 40.57
N PHE A 268 -5.94 21.36 40.55
CA PHE A 268 -6.95 21.96 41.40
C PHE A 268 -7.65 20.85 42.19
N GLU A 269 -7.79 21.04 43.51
CA GLU A 269 -8.41 20.06 44.39
C GLU A 269 -9.47 20.67 45.29
N GLY A 270 -10.49 19.88 45.60
CA GLY A 270 -11.55 20.14 46.55
C GLY A 270 -12.05 18.84 47.16
N THR A 271 -13.02 18.90 48.08
CA THR A 271 -13.55 17.70 48.74
C THR A 271 -14.22 16.76 47.73
N GLY A 272 -13.53 15.68 47.35
CA GLY A 272 -13.98 14.75 46.31
C GLY A 272 -13.96 15.33 44.89
N LEU A 273 -13.29 16.48 44.68
CA LEU A 273 -13.19 17.17 43.40
C LEU A 273 -11.72 17.28 42.98
N ARG A 274 -11.44 17.00 41.71
CA ARG A 274 -10.10 17.13 41.15
C ARG A 274 -10.18 17.59 39.70
N LEU A 275 -9.49 18.66 39.36
CA LEU A 275 -9.27 19.08 37.97
C LEU A 275 -7.77 19.17 37.75
N ALA A 276 -7.24 18.41 36.80
CA ALA A 276 -5.81 18.39 36.54
C ALA A 276 -5.52 18.49 35.03
N GLU A 277 -4.50 19.28 34.69
CA GLU A 277 -3.76 19.13 33.45
C GLU A 277 -2.69 18.07 33.71
N VAL A 278 -2.60 17.08 32.84
CA VAL A 278 -1.61 16.02 32.93
C VAL A 278 -0.71 15.97 31.70
N LYS A 279 0.52 15.53 31.90
CA LYS A 279 1.49 15.26 30.82
C LYS A 279 2.21 13.94 31.06
N ASP A 280 2.55 13.24 29.98
CA ASP A 280 3.46 12.11 30.03
C ASP A 280 4.92 12.56 29.83
N ALA A 281 5.86 11.62 29.79
CA ALA A 281 7.27 11.95 29.54
C ALA A 281 7.51 12.54 28.14
N PHE A 282 6.68 12.20 27.15
CA PHE A 282 6.82 12.59 25.74
C PHE A 282 6.09 13.89 25.38
N GLY A 283 5.48 14.55 26.37
CA GLY A 283 4.82 15.84 26.20
C GLY A 283 3.39 15.76 25.70
N ARG A 284 2.82 14.56 25.51
CA ARG A 284 1.39 14.40 25.24
C ARG A 284 0.63 14.86 26.49
N SER A 285 -0.45 15.60 26.29
CA SER A 285 -1.15 16.28 27.38
C SER A 285 -2.65 16.21 27.25
N GLY A 286 -3.34 16.30 28.38
CA GLY A 286 -4.80 16.36 28.46
C GLY A 286 -5.25 16.97 29.77
N TRP A 287 -6.55 17.22 29.88
CA TRP A 287 -7.16 17.60 31.15
C TRP A 287 -8.15 16.55 31.60
N PHE A 288 -8.31 16.37 32.90
CA PHE A 288 -9.40 15.57 33.45
C PHE A 288 -10.07 16.27 34.63
N LEU A 289 -11.35 15.93 34.82
CA LEU A 289 -12.18 16.34 35.95
C LEU A 289 -12.74 15.08 36.63
N THR A 290 -12.57 14.98 37.94
CA THR A 290 -13.20 13.98 38.78
C THR A 290 -14.10 14.67 39.78
N THR A 291 -15.35 14.21 39.88
CA THR A 291 -16.34 14.61 40.88
C THR A 291 -16.97 13.37 41.51
N PRO A 292 -17.76 13.50 42.59
CA PRO A 292 -18.49 12.36 43.17
C PRO A 292 -19.47 11.69 42.21
N THR A 293 -19.91 12.40 41.16
CA THR A 293 -20.95 11.93 40.24
C THR A 293 -20.41 11.56 38.86
N ARG A 294 -19.23 12.07 38.46
CA ARG A 294 -18.64 11.80 37.14
C ARG A 294 -17.12 11.93 37.13
N SER A 295 -16.51 11.20 36.21
CA SER A 295 -15.12 11.43 35.78
C SER A 295 -15.14 11.79 34.30
N SER A 296 -14.34 12.75 33.86
CA SER A 296 -14.27 13.13 32.45
C SER A 296 -12.84 13.51 32.07
N TYR A 297 -12.45 13.29 30.83
CA TYR A 297 -11.19 13.82 30.29
C TYR A 297 -11.41 14.50 28.94
N ILE A 298 -10.48 15.38 28.60
CA ILE A 298 -10.43 16.09 27.32
C ILE A 298 -9.02 16.04 26.75
N GLN A 299 -8.93 15.82 25.45
CA GLN A 299 -7.71 15.89 24.68
C GLN A 299 -7.99 16.41 23.27
N ILE A 300 -6.91 16.74 22.56
CA ILE A 300 -6.99 17.02 21.12
C ILE A 300 -7.47 15.73 20.44
N HIS A 301 -8.48 15.83 19.57
CA HIS A 301 -8.92 14.70 18.76
C HIS A 301 -7.81 14.30 17.79
N GLU A 302 -7.64 13.00 17.55
CA GLU A 302 -6.64 12.53 16.60
C GLU A 302 -6.86 13.18 15.23
N GLU A 303 -5.77 13.63 14.61
CA GLU A 303 -5.85 14.27 13.31
C GLU A 303 -6.16 13.21 12.25
N PRO A 304 -7.15 13.46 11.37
CA PRO A 304 -7.41 12.58 10.23
C PRO A 304 -6.17 12.51 9.32
N LEU A 305 -5.82 11.31 8.85
CA LEU A 305 -4.66 11.03 8.01
C LEU A 305 -4.68 11.84 6.70
N TYR A 306 -5.87 11.98 6.10
CA TYR A 306 -6.04 12.64 4.79
C TYR A 306 -6.23 14.17 4.89
N TYR A 307 -6.18 14.75 6.10
CA TYR A 307 -6.60 16.14 6.33
C TYR A 307 -5.44 17.04 6.80
N TRP A 308 -4.77 17.67 5.82
CA TRP A 308 -3.45 18.30 6.00
C TRP A 308 -3.45 19.66 6.72
N VAL A 309 -4.61 20.30 6.93
CA VAL A 309 -4.69 21.59 7.64
C VAL A 309 -6.01 21.70 8.41
N HIS A 310 -6.01 21.27 9.66
CA HIS A 310 -7.10 21.64 10.57
C HIS A 310 -7.07 23.14 10.87
N PRO A 311 -8.19 23.87 10.67
CA PRO A 311 -8.25 25.25 11.10
C PRO A 311 -8.15 25.30 12.62
N ASP A 312 -7.29 26.18 13.13
CA ASP A 312 -7.22 26.45 14.56
C ASP A 312 -8.53 27.10 15.04
N PRO A 313 -9.04 26.70 16.22
CA PRO A 313 -8.51 25.66 17.11
C PRO A 313 -8.80 24.24 16.62
N LYS A 314 -7.85 23.33 16.82
CA LYS A 314 -8.01 21.88 16.56
C LYS A 314 -9.24 21.31 17.29
N PRO A 315 -9.93 20.30 16.72
CA PRO A 315 -11.03 19.63 17.40
C PRO A 315 -10.59 18.99 18.73
N MET A 316 -11.42 19.09 19.74
CA MET A 316 -11.19 18.53 21.07
C MET A 316 -12.27 17.50 21.38
N ILE A 317 -11.90 16.33 21.90
CA ILE A 317 -12.85 15.32 22.36
C ILE A 317 -12.93 15.31 23.88
N VAL A 318 -14.16 15.33 24.41
CA VAL A 318 -14.49 15.11 25.82
C VAL A 318 -15.11 13.74 25.97
N VAL A 319 -14.64 12.97 26.93
CA VAL A 319 -15.13 11.63 27.24
C VAL A 319 -15.57 11.59 28.69
N ASP A 320 -16.80 11.13 28.93
CA ASP A 320 -17.38 10.98 30.27
C ASP A 320 -17.39 9.50 30.70
N LEU A 321 -16.92 9.27 31.91
CA LEU A 321 -16.71 8.00 32.58
C LEU A 321 -17.50 7.97 33.91
N PRO A 322 -17.90 6.78 34.39
CA PRO A 322 -18.54 6.65 35.69
C PRO A 322 -17.77 7.34 36.82
N GLY A 323 -18.47 7.96 37.77
CA GLY A 323 -17.85 8.60 38.92
C GLY A 323 -16.93 7.64 39.69
N GLY A 324 -15.75 8.13 40.08
CA GLY A 324 -14.71 7.32 40.74
C GLY A 324 -13.76 6.59 39.79
N THR A 325 -13.96 6.65 38.48
CA THR A 325 -13.01 6.13 37.49
C THR A 325 -11.77 7.02 37.42
N ASP A 326 -10.57 6.43 37.36
CA ASP A 326 -9.33 7.13 37.04
C ASP A 326 -9.25 7.39 35.51
N PRO A 327 -9.32 8.66 35.06
CA PRO A 327 -9.26 9.00 33.64
C PRO A 327 -7.90 8.72 32.98
N THR A 328 -6.84 8.55 33.77
CA THR A 328 -5.48 8.27 33.27
C THR A 328 -5.22 6.78 33.02
N ALA A 329 -6.13 5.92 33.44
CA ALA A 329 -6.04 4.46 33.34
C ALA A 329 -7.06 3.84 32.36
N VAL A 330 -7.65 4.63 31.47
CA VAL A 330 -8.52 4.14 30.38
C VAL A 330 -7.64 3.46 29.32
N PRO A 331 -8.03 2.33 28.71
CA PRO A 331 -9.33 1.63 28.77
C PRO A 331 -9.56 0.69 29.97
N ASP A 332 -8.57 0.45 30.82
CA ASP A 332 -8.61 -0.63 31.83
C ASP A 332 -9.59 -0.36 32.99
N SER A 333 -9.95 0.90 33.24
CA SER A 333 -10.70 1.32 34.43
C SER A 333 -12.23 1.35 34.26
N ALA A 334 -12.77 1.79 33.12
CA ALA A 334 -14.21 1.77 32.82
C ALA A 334 -14.53 2.06 31.34
N ALA A 335 -15.69 1.58 30.87
CA ALA A 335 -16.24 1.96 29.57
C ALA A 335 -16.87 3.37 29.62
N PRO A 336 -16.64 4.22 28.59
CA PRO A 336 -17.31 5.50 28.45
C PRO A 336 -18.84 5.38 28.39
N PHE A 337 -19.55 6.36 28.97
CA PHE A 337 -21.01 6.46 28.82
C PHE A 337 -21.45 7.68 28.00
N ALA A 338 -20.56 8.64 27.76
CA ALA A 338 -20.77 9.72 26.81
C ALA A 338 -19.45 10.22 26.19
N ALA A 339 -19.54 10.75 24.98
CA ALA A 339 -18.43 11.38 24.26
C ALA A 339 -18.94 12.57 23.44
N ARG A 340 -18.15 13.64 23.34
CA ARG A 340 -18.51 14.89 22.65
C ARG A 340 -17.28 15.46 21.97
N ILE A 341 -17.41 15.88 20.72
CA ILE A 341 -16.33 16.56 20.00
C ILE A 341 -16.71 18.01 19.72
N TYR A 342 -15.76 18.91 19.95
CA TYR A 342 -15.92 20.35 19.83
C TYR A 342 -14.87 20.94 18.88
N GLN A 343 -15.25 21.96 18.12
CA GLN A 343 -14.30 22.88 17.49
C GLN A 343 -14.40 24.24 18.17
N GLY A 344 -13.38 24.59 18.96
CA GLY A 344 -13.49 25.69 19.91
C GLY A 344 -14.62 25.42 20.90
N ALA A 345 -15.69 26.21 20.84
CA ALA A 345 -16.89 26.02 21.68
C ALA A 345 -18.07 25.39 20.93
N GLN A 346 -17.96 25.20 19.62
CA GLN A 346 -19.03 24.62 18.81
C GLN A 346 -19.05 23.10 19.00
N LEU A 347 -20.18 22.53 19.43
CA LEU A 347 -20.37 21.08 19.46
C LEU A 347 -20.59 20.58 18.03
N LEU A 348 -19.77 19.63 17.56
CA LEU A 348 -19.92 19.05 16.22
C LEU A 348 -20.76 17.76 16.29
N ALA A 349 -20.41 16.87 17.23
CA ALA A 349 -21.07 15.60 17.44
C ALA A 349 -21.06 15.21 18.92
N SER A 350 -22.07 14.46 19.34
CA SER A 350 -22.17 13.89 20.67
C SER A 350 -22.79 12.51 20.66
N TRP A 351 -22.39 11.69 21.61
CA TRP A 351 -22.93 10.37 21.85
C TRP A 351 -23.17 10.18 23.33
N THR A 352 -24.30 9.56 23.69
CA THR A 352 -24.48 8.98 25.03
C THR A 352 -25.03 7.57 24.91
N LYS A 353 -24.73 6.73 25.90
CA LYS A 353 -25.23 5.35 25.94
C LYS A 353 -26.76 5.24 25.80
N ASP A 354 -27.49 6.22 26.34
CA ASP A 354 -28.96 6.21 26.34
C ASP A 354 -29.59 6.86 25.11
N LYS A 355 -28.92 7.85 24.50
CA LYS A 355 -29.48 8.65 23.39
C LYS A 355 -28.89 8.29 22.02
N GLY A 356 -27.81 7.52 21.98
CA GLY A 356 -27.08 7.23 20.75
C GLY A 356 -26.31 8.44 20.24
N PHE A 357 -25.94 8.40 18.96
CA PHE A 357 -25.14 9.40 18.29
C PHE A 357 -26.00 10.54 17.71
N THR A 358 -25.51 11.77 17.84
CA THR A 358 -26.12 12.97 17.26
C THR A 358 -25.02 13.87 16.70
N ALA A 359 -25.24 14.46 15.53
CA ALA A 359 -24.32 15.43 14.95
C ALA A 359 -25.08 16.45 14.11
N SER A 360 -24.54 17.67 14.03
CA SER A 360 -24.99 18.68 13.09
C SER A 360 -24.17 18.53 11.81
N LYS A 361 -24.82 18.14 10.71
CA LYS A 361 -24.11 17.94 9.43
C LYS A 361 -23.43 19.22 8.95
N ASP A 362 -24.08 20.37 9.14
CA ASP A 362 -23.54 21.68 8.73
C ASP A 362 -22.33 22.08 9.58
N ASP A 363 -22.40 21.89 10.90
CA ASP A 363 -21.25 22.13 11.79
C ASP A 363 -20.09 21.20 11.48
N TRP A 364 -20.41 19.91 11.29
CA TRP A 364 -19.43 18.92 10.91
C TRP A 364 -18.74 19.29 9.61
N ARG A 365 -19.48 19.71 8.58
CA ARG A 365 -18.93 20.10 7.28
C ARG A 365 -18.16 21.43 7.31
N ARG A 366 -18.40 22.28 8.31
CA ARG A 366 -17.52 23.45 8.57
C ARG A 366 -16.19 23.03 9.19
N ALA A 367 -16.20 22.04 10.07
CA ALA A 367 -14.99 21.50 10.70
C ALA A 367 -14.19 20.56 9.80
N PHE A 368 -14.90 19.75 9.00
CA PHE A 368 -14.44 18.73 8.07
C PHE A 368 -15.09 18.93 6.69
N PRO A 369 -14.60 19.91 5.90
CA PRO A 369 -15.13 20.24 4.58
C PRO A 369 -15.10 19.06 3.61
N ALA A 370 -16.22 18.80 2.95
CA ALA A 370 -16.34 17.76 1.93
C ALA A 370 -15.92 18.20 0.52
N GLY A 371 -15.66 19.50 0.32
CA GLY A 371 -15.31 20.05 -1.00
C GLY A 371 -13.84 19.86 -1.36
N HIS A 372 -13.51 19.94 -2.66
CA HIS A 372 -12.13 19.89 -3.16
C HIS A 372 -11.28 20.96 -2.49
N HIS A 373 -10.45 20.53 -1.56
CA HIS A 373 -9.37 21.31 -0.99
C HIS A 373 -8.04 20.73 -1.50
N LYS A 374 -6.99 21.53 -1.39
CA LYS A 374 -5.65 21.09 -1.78
C LYS A 374 -5.29 19.83 -0.97
N GLY A 375 -5.11 18.70 -1.67
CA GLY A 375 -4.73 17.42 -1.07
C GLY A 375 -5.83 16.37 -0.98
N VAL A 376 -7.09 16.67 -1.35
CA VAL A 376 -8.15 15.65 -1.49
C VAL A 376 -8.42 15.31 -2.94
N ASP A 377 -8.50 14.01 -3.23
CA ASP A 377 -8.73 13.48 -4.57
C ASP A 377 -10.04 14.03 -5.17
N PRO A 378 -10.07 14.45 -6.44
CA PRO A 378 -11.28 14.90 -7.09
C PRO A 378 -12.39 13.84 -7.18
N ASN A 379 -12.05 12.56 -7.04
CA ASN A 379 -12.99 11.45 -7.01
C ASN A 379 -13.29 10.96 -5.59
N ALA A 380 -12.88 11.69 -4.54
CA ALA A 380 -13.25 11.33 -3.17
C ALA A 380 -14.78 11.19 -3.06
N ALA A 381 -15.23 10.09 -2.45
CA ALA A 381 -16.63 9.76 -2.31
C ALA A 381 -17.38 10.88 -1.58
N ALA A 382 -18.66 11.04 -1.90
CA ALA A 382 -19.50 12.00 -1.18
C ALA A 382 -19.45 11.71 0.33
N ASP A 383 -19.27 12.77 1.12
CA ASP A 383 -19.19 12.65 2.58
C ASP A 383 -18.04 11.72 3.09
N PHE A 384 -16.94 11.56 2.34
CA PHE A 384 -15.79 10.66 2.67
C PHE A 384 -15.27 10.74 4.13
N MET A 385 -15.48 11.87 4.81
CA MET A 385 -15.30 12.00 6.26
C MET A 385 -16.67 12.17 6.95
N PRO A 386 -17.39 11.09 7.27
CA PRO A 386 -18.74 11.17 7.85
C PRO A 386 -18.67 11.60 9.34
N PRO A 387 -19.76 12.14 9.92
CA PRO A 387 -19.81 12.42 11.36
C PRO A 387 -19.48 11.20 12.21
N HIS A 388 -18.46 11.30 13.04
CA HIS A 388 -18.01 10.22 13.93
C HIS A 388 -17.40 10.79 15.22
N LEU A 389 -17.11 9.91 16.19
CA LEU A 389 -16.29 10.23 17.36
C LEU A 389 -15.27 9.11 17.56
N LEU A 390 -13.98 9.42 17.47
CA LEU A 390 -12.92 8.50 17.87
C LEU A 390 -12.62 8.68 19.35
N VAL A 391 -13.01 7.73 20.17
CA VAL A 391 -12.70 7.73 21.60
C VAL A 391 -11.36 7.05 21.81
N THR A 392 -10.36 7.83 22.20
CA THR A 392 -9.04 7.35 22.60
C THR A 392 -8.81 7.60 24.09
N ALA A 393 -8.01 6.77 24.73
CA ALA A 393 -7.43 7.05 26.04
C ALA A 393 -6.43 8.22 25.94
N LEU A 394 -5.97 8.75 27.07
CA LEU A 394 -5.03 9.88 27.08
C LEU A 394 -3.71 9.52 26.38
N ASN A 395 -3.23 8.27 26.50
CA ASN A 395 -2.05 7.75 25.80
C ASN A 395 -2.28 7.44 24.30
N GLY A 396 -3.49 7.69 23.80
CA GLY A 396 -3.91 7.45 22.43
C GLY A 396 -4.45 6.06 22.12
N ASP A 397 -4.46 5.12 23.07
CA ASP A 397 -5.04 3.79 22.83
C ASP A 397 -6.51 3.92 22.42
N LEU A 398 -6.92 3.20 21.38
CA LEU A 398 -8.29 3.28 20.88
C LEU A 398 -9.24 2.53 21.81
N VAL A 399 -10.32 3.20 22.19
CA VAL A 399 -11.36 2.63 23.07
C VAL A 399 -12.59 2.25 22.25
N SER A 400 -13.06 3.14 21.37
CA SER A 400 -14.20 2.89 20.50
C SER A 400 -14.31 3.92 19.39
N LEU A 401 -14.82 3.52 18.23
CA LEU A 401 -15.28 4.39 17.17
C LEU A 401 -16.81 4.47 17.21
N LEU A 402 -17.36 5.68 17.36
CA LEU A 402 -18.80 5.91 17.45
C LEU A 402 -19.31 6.55 16.15
N THR A 403 -20.31 5.93 15.52
CA THR A 403 -20.95 6.42 14.29
C THR A 403 -22.47 6.55 14.50
N PRO A 404 -23.19 7.18 13.57
CA PRO A 404 -24.66 7.15 13.55
C PRO A 404 -25.25 5.73 13.55
N HIS A 405 -24.48 4.72 13.13
CA HIS A 405 -24.92 3.34 12.97
C HIS A 405 -24.54 2.44 14.15
N GLY A 406 -23.74 2.93 15.09
CA GLY A 406 -23.45 2.22 16.34
C GLY A 406 -22.05 2.48 16.90
N VAL A 407 -21.62 1.55 17.75
CA VAL A 407 -20.30 1.58 18.40
C VAL A 407 -19.47 0.42 17.86
N LEU A 408 -18.32 0.73 17.28
CA LEU A 408 -17.31 -0.25 16.92
C LEU A 408 -16.22 -0.25 18.00
N VAL A 409 -16.09 -1.39 18.69
CA VAL A 409 -14.99 -1.61 19.64
C VAL A 409 -13.82 -2.23 18.87
N PRO A 410 -12.61 -1.63 18.94
CA PRO A 410 -11.43 -2.14 18.24
C PRO A 410 -11.09 -3.56 18.71
N PRO A 411 -10.37 -4.35 17.89
CA PRO A 411 -10.00 -5.70 18.26
C PRO A 411 -9.01 -5.69 19.43
N LYS A 412 -9.21 -6.59 20.38
CA LYS A 412 -8.32 -6.75 21.55
C LYS A 412 -7.11 -7.62 21.25
N ASN A 413 -7.29 -8.62 20.39
CA ASN A 413 -6.28 -9.60 20.01
C ASN A 413 -6.73 -10.37 18.76
N GLY A 414 -5.88 -11.28 18.28
CA GLY A 414 -6.15 -12.16 17.14
C GLY A 414 -6.87 -13.46 17.42
N SER A 415 -7.55 -13.62 18.57
CA SER A 415 -8.32 -14.84 18.81
C SER A 415 -9.44 -14.99 17.78
N PRO A 416 -9.78 -16.20 17.32
CA PRO A 416 -10.82 -16.39 16.32
C PRO A 416 -12.17 -15.76 16.70
N GLU A 417 -12.53 -15.80 17.99
CA GLU A 417 -13.76 -15.19 18.50
C GLU A 417 -13.73 -13.66 18.39
N GLU A 418 -12.58 -13.05 18.69
CA GLU A 418 -12.40 -11.61 18.62
C GLU A 418 -12.34 -11.10 17.17
N VAL A 419 -11.68 -11.87 16.29
CA VAL A 419 -11.67 -11.62 14.83
C VAL A 419 -13.09 -11.62 14.29
N GLU A 420 -13.88 -12.67 14.57
CA GLU A 420 -15.25 -12.74 14.07
C GLU A 420 -16.15 -11.65 14.67
N ARG A 421 -15.98 -11.35 15.97
CA ARG A 421 -16.68 -10.23 16.61
C ARG A 421 -16.40 -8.91 15.89
N PHE A 422 -15.13 -8.57 15.71
CA PHE A 422 -14.73 -7.30 15.09
C PHE A 422 -15.27 -7.19 13.66
N LEU A 423 -15.13 -8.23 12.85
CA LEU A 423 -15.61 -8.24 11.46
C LEU A 423 -17.13 -8.11 11.37
N ALA A 424 -17.88 -8.79 12.24
CA ALA A 424 -19.34 -8.68 12.30
C ALA A 424 -19.81 -7.30 12.80
N ASP A 425 -19.15 -6.75 13.82
CA ASP A 425 -19.45 -5.41 14.32
C ASP A 425 -19.15 -4.35 13.26
N ALA A 426 -17.98 -4.40 12.62
CA ALA A 426 -17.58 -3.47 11.57
C ALA A 426 -18.56 -3.50 10.39
N ALA A 427 -18.94 -4.70 9.92
CA ALA A 427 -19.92 -4.86 8.84
C ALA A 427 -21.26 -4.18 9.17
N ARG A 428 -21.69 -4.23 10.44
CA ARG A 428 -22.94 -3.64 10.92
C ARG A 428 -22.84 -2.13 11.17
N THR A 429 -21.76 -1.65 11.77
CA THR A 429 -21.63 -0.24 12.20
C THR A 429 -21.05 0.68 11.13
N LEU A 430 -20.47 0.14 10.05
CA LEU A 430 -19.83 0.90 9.00
C LEU A 430 -20.43 0.59 7.62
N PRO A 431 -21.71 0.92 7.38
CA PRO A 431 -22.50 0.35 6.28
C PRO A 431 -22.15 0.84 4.88
N ASP A 432 -21.43 1.95 4.73
CA ASP A 432 -21.09 2.59 3.45
C ASP A 432 -19.58 2.82 3.33
N PRO A 433 -19.05 3.13 2.12
CA PRO A 433 -17.62 3.35 1.89
C PRO A 433 -16.98 4.34 2.85
N ALA A 434 -17.65 5.46 3.12
CA ALA A 434 -17.12 6.53 3.95
C ALA A 434 -17.02 6.12 5.42
N ASN A 435 -18.00 5.37 5.93
CA ASN A 435 -17.91 4.81 7.27
C ASN A 435 -16.91 3.66 7.34
N LEU A 436 -16.86 2.79 6.33
CA LEU A 436 -15.93 1.65 6.32
C LEU A 436 -14.48 2.13 6.34
N ASP A 437 -14.19 3.22 5.64
CA ASP A 437 -12.85 3.82 5.59
C ASP A 437 -12.35 4.39 6.93
N LEU A 438 -13.25 4.62 7.90
CA LEU A 438 -12.82 5.01 9.26
C LEU A 438 -11.93 3.94 9.93
N ILE A 439 -11.91 2.71 9.41
CA ILE A 439 -10.91 1.70 9.80
C ILE A 439 -9.53 2.12 9.31
N GLY A 440 -9.36 2.39 8.01
CA GLY A 440 -8.10 2.86 7.41
C GLY A 440 -7.61 4.15 8.04
N GLU A 441 -8.55 5.06 8.33
CA GLU A 441 -8.24 6.37 8.88
C GLU A 441 -7.75 6.34 10.34
N TYR A 442 -8.34 5.49 11.18
CA TYR A 442 -8.11 5.56 12.62
C TYR A 442 -7.70 4.26 13.29
N ILE A 443 -8.15 3.11 12.80
CA ILE A 443 -7.91 1.81 13.44
C ILE A 443 -6.68 1.12 12.84
N PHE A 444 -6.36 1.41 11.59
CA PHE A 444 -5.25 0.83 10.86
C PHE A 444 -4.05 1.77 10.83
N ALA A 445 -2.87 1.26 11.19
CA ALA A 445 -1.60 1.95 11.00
C ALA A 445 -0.90 1.34 9.78
N TYR A 446 -0.68 2.16 8.75
CA TYR A 446 0.10 1.73 7.59
C TYR A 446 1.57 1.52 8.01
N VAL A 447 2.09 0.33 7.71
CA VAL A 447 3.50 -0.01 7.91
C VAL A 447 3.98 -0.83 6.71
N TYR A 448 5.29 -0.79 6.47
CA TYR A 448 5.89 -1.68 5.49
C TYR A 448 5.88 -3.14 5.96
N ASP A 449 5.71 -4.05 5.01
CA ASP A 449 5.72 -5.49 5.25
C ASP A 449 7.04 -5.98 5.85
N SER A 450 6.93 -7.08 6.60
CA SER A 450 8.10 -7.80 7.07
C SER A 450 9.05 -8.13 5.91
N PRO A 451 10.37 -7.99 6.08
CA PRO A 451 11.35 -8.47 5.09
C PRO A 451 11.52 -10.00 5.11
N ASP A 452 10.88 -10.71 6.05
CA ASP A 452 11.06 -12.14 6.26
C ASP A 452 9.71 -12.85 6.47
N SER A 453 9.36 -13.72 5.53
CA SER A 453 8.13 -14.53 5.52
C SER A 453 7.98 -15.45 6.72
N ARG A 454 9.08 -15.77 7.42
CA ARG A 454 9.05 -16.55 8.66
C ARG A 454 8.51 -15.76 9.86
N TYR A 455 8.58 -14.42 9.79
CA TYR A 455 8.19 -13.50 10.84
C TYR A 455 7.26 -12.42 10.29
N PRO A 456 6.02 -12.77 9.88
CA PRO A 456 5.11 -11.86 9.17
C PRO A 456 4.67 -10.63 9.99
N PHE A 457 4.97 -10.59 11.28
CA PHE A 457 4.64 -9.47 12.18
C PHE A 457 5.81 -8.52 12.46
N LEU A 458 6.98 -8.73 11.84
CA LEU A 458 8.02 -7.68 11.80
C LEU A 458 7.48 -6.45 11.08
N ILE A 459 7.96 -5.28 11.49
CA ILE A 459 7.55 -4.01 10.92
C ILE A 459 8.70 -3.56 10.02
N GLY A 460 8.48 -3.61 8.71
CA GLY A 460 9.46 -3.18 7.71
C GLY A 460 9.72 -1.68 7.76
N ASN A 461 10.68 -1.24 6.95
CA ASN A 461 10.93 0.16 6.65
C ASN A 461 11.24 0.35 5.16
N LYS A 462 11.42 1.61 4.74
CA LYS A 462 11.62 1.96 3.33
C LYS A 462 12.78 1.22 2.65
N GLY A 463 13.87 0.96 3.38
CA GLY A 463 15.05 0.26 2.86
C GLY A 463 15.05 -1.25 3.14
N VAL A 464 14.22 -1.74 4.06
CA VAL A 464 14.16 -3.16 4.43
C VAL A 464 12.69 -3.57 4.63
N LYS A 465 12.09 -4.07 3.56
CA LYS A 465 10.70 -4.52 3.50
C LYS A 465 10.57 -5.75 2.60
N GLY A 466 9.51 -6.52 2.82
CA GLY A 466 9.13 -7.62 1.94
C GLY A 466 7.89 -7.30 1.15
N ASP A 467 7.28 -8.37 0.66
CA ASP A 467 6.01 -8.39 -0.05
C ASP A 467 5.26 -9.56 0.62
N ILE A 468 4.72 -9.34 1.81
CA ILE A 468 4.07 -10.37 2.63
C ILE A 468 2.71 -9.84 3.06
N HIS A 469 1.69 -10.39 2.44
CA HIS A 469 0.32 -9.98 2.71
C HIS A 469 -0.19 -10.86 3.86
N GLN A 470 -0.81 -10.26 4.84
CA GLN A 470 -1.52 -10.88 5.92
C GLN A 470 -2.96 -11.18 5.49
N THR A 471 -3.57 -12.21 6.08
CA THR A 471 -5.03 -12.38 5.97
C THR A 471 -5.73 -11.36 6.87
N ALA A 472 -7.02 -11.06 6.62
CA ALA A 472 -7.77 -10.16 7.52
C ALA A 472 -7.68 -10.58 9.00
N ALA A 473 -7.67 -11.89 9.29
CA ALA A 473 -7.48 -12.41 10.64
C ALA A 473 -6.06 -12.16 11.18
N GLN A 474 -5.04 -12.30 10.35
CA GLN A 474 -3.65 -12.00 10.71
C GLN A 474 -3.46 -10.48 10.92
N THR A 475 -4.01 -9.63 10.06
CA THR A 475 -4.02 -8.17 10.24
C THR A 475 -4.67 -7.80 11.56
N ILE A 476 -5.84 -8.36 11.89
CA ILE A 476 -6.50 -8.16 13.19
C ILE A 476 -5.63 -8.67 14.35
N SER A 477 -4.88 -9.76 14.15
CA SER A 477 -4.00 -10.31 15.19
C SER A 477 -2.80 -9.43 15.52
N THR A 478 -2.51 -8.41 14.70
CA THR A 478 -1.51 -7.38 15.01
C THR A 478 -1.98 -6.35 16.05
N ALA A 479 -3.25 -6.42 16.47
CA ALA A 479 -3.88 -5.46 17.38
C ALA A 479 -3.01 -5.11 18.60
N CYS A 480 -2.68 -3.83 18.76
CA CYS A 480 -1.94 -3.26 19.87
C CYS A 480 -2.56 -1.91 20.24
N GLY A 481 -3.01 -1.73 21.49
CA GLY A 481 -3.67 -0.49 21.91
C GLY A 481 -4.91 -0.13 21.07
N GLY A 482 -5.63 -1.15 20.58
CA GLY A 482 -6.80 -0.99 19.72
C GLY A 482 -6.51 -0.64 18.26
N MET A 483 -5.24 -0.46 17.86
CA MET A 483 -4.85 -0.32 16.46
C MET A 483 -4.35 -1.64 15.89
N ILE A 484 -4.68 -1.90 14.63
CA ILE A 484 -4.09 -2.95 13.80
C ILE A 484 -3.08 -2.31 12.85
N ARG A 485 -2.21 -3.10 12.24
CA ARG A 485 -1.21 -2.63 11.27
C ARG A 485 -1.06 -3.59 10.11
N GLY A 486 -0.60 -3.05 9.00
CA GLY A 486 -0.30 -3.76 7.76
C GLY A 486 0.01 -2.77 6.65
N ASP A 487 0.06 -3.25 5.42
CA ASP A 487 0.26 -2.44 4.22
C ASP A 487 -1.05 -2.23 3.43
N CYS A 488 -0.96 -1.87 2.15
CA CYS A 488 -2.14 -1.66 1.31
C CYS A 488 -2.89 -2.96 0.97
N ASP A 489 -2.18 -4.08 0.85
CA ASP A 489 -2.80 -5.39 0.61
C ASP A 489 -3.61 -5.85 1.82
N ASP A 490 -3.06 -5.66 3.02
CA ASP A 490 -3.70 -6.04 4.29
C ASP A 490 -4.99 -5.26 4.56
N LEU A 491 -4.94 -3.94 4.38
CA LEU A 491 -6.11 -3.08 4.53
C LEU A 491 -7.19 -3.44 3.50
N SER A 492 -6.79 -3.67 2.25
CA SER A 492 -7.70 -4.04 1.18
C SER A 492 -8.38 -5.39 1.44
N GLU A 493 -7.65 -6.39 1.95
CA GLU A 493 -8.23 -7.68 2.35
C GLU A 493 -9.22 -7.50 3.51
N LEU A 494 -8.87 -6.69 4.52
CA LEU A 494 -9.77 -6.42 5.62
C LEU A 494 -11.09 -5.78 5.15
N TYR A 495 -10.99 -4.78 4.26
CA TYR A 495 -12.14 -4.15 3.63
C TYR A 495 -12.97 -5.12 2.81
N GLU A 496 -12.34 -5.97 1.99
CA GLU A 496 -13.01 -6.98 1.18
C GLU A 496 -13.84 -7.92 2.05
N VAL A 497 -13.23 -8.42 3.14
CA VAL A 497 -13.83 -9.36 4.09
C VAL A 497 -15.01 -8.74 4.86
N ILE A 498 -14.97 -7.43 5.16
CA ILE A 498 -16.07 -6.71 5.78
C ILE A 498 -17.18 -6.41 4.76
N ALA A 499 -16.84 -5.91 3.58
CA ALA A 499 -17.79 -5.57 2.51
C ALA A 499 -18.56 -6.81 2.01
N ASN A 500 -17.91 -7.97 1.91
CA ASN A 500 -18.58 -9.22 1.58
C ASN A 500 -19.60 -9.64 2.65
N ARG A 501 -19.34 -9.38 3.95
CA ARG A 501 -20.33 -9.57 5.03
C ARG A 501 -21.50 -8.59 4.94
N GLN A 502 -21.31 -7.44 4.30
CA GLN A 502 -22.36 -6.47 3.98
C GLN A 502 -23.18 -6.87 2.74
N GLY A 503 -22.86 -8.00 2.10
CA GLY A 503 -23.56 -8.48 0.91
C GLY A 503 -23.10 -7.84 -0.40
N ARG A 504 -21.93 -7.19 -0.41
CA ARG A 504 -21.31 -6.62 -1.62
C ARG A 504 -20.49 -7.68 -2.35
N SER A 505 -20.35 -7.54 -3.67
CA SER A 505 -19.34 -8.30 -4.44
C SER A 505 -18.04 -7.51 -4.46
N ALA A 506 -17.33 -7.52 -3.32
CA ALA A 506 -16.06 -6.82 -3.16
C ALA A 506 -14.89 -7.70 -3.61
N GLN A 507 -13.93 -7.10 -4.28
CA GLN A 507 -12.71 -7.76 -4.77
C GLN A 507 -11.53 -6.85 -4.49
N VAL A 508 -10.35 -7.42 -4.26
CA VAL A 508 -9.12 -6.62 -4.26
C VAL A 508 -8.54 -6.55 -5.66
N ILE A 509 -8.33 -5.33 -6.13
CA ILE A 509 -7.81 -5.02 -7.45
C ILE A 509 -6.31 -4.73 -7.35
N ALA A 510 -5.57 -5.15 -8.37
CA ALA A 510 -4.17 -4.76 -8.51
C ALA A 510 -4.11 -3.40 -9.22
N LEU A 511 -3.41 -2.46 -8.62
CA LEU A 511 -3.11 -1.14 -9.16
C LEU A 511 -1.59 -0.97 -9.25
N PRO A 512 -1.06 -0.02 -10.04
CA PRO A 512 0.37 0.20 -10.13
C PRO A 512 1.00 0.49 -8.75
N GLN A 513 1.85 -0.43 -8.28
CA GLN A 513 2.51 -0.38 -6.96
C GLN A 513 1.52 -0.25 -5.78
N HIS A 514 0.27 -0.71 -5.94
CA HIS A 514 -0.75 -0.56 -4.92
C HIS A 514 -1.84 -1.64 -5.00
N ALA A 515 -2.47 -1.94 -3.87
CA ALA A 515 -3.67 -2.76 -3.79
C ALA A 515 -4.82 -1.94 -3.20
N ALA A 516 -6.01 -2.15 -3.74
CA ALA A 516 -7.22 -1.50 -3.24
C ALA A 516 -8.41 -2.46 -3.25
N MET A 517 -9.31 -2.30 -2.28
CA MET A 517 -10.61 -2.97 -2.33
C MET A 517 -11.54 -2.21 -3.27
N CYS A 518 -12.22 -2.93 -4.16
CA CYS A 518 -13.17 -2.38 -5.12
C CYS A 518 -14.50 -3.14 -5.07
N PHE A 519 -15.60 -2.41 -5.21
CA PHE A 519 -16.91 -2.99 -5.50
C PHE A 519 -17.75 -2.02 -6.34
N ALA A 520 -18.81 -2.53 -6.96
CA ALA A 520 -19.72 -1.70 -7.73
C ALA A 520 -21.18 -2.00 -7.43
N GLU A 521 -22.00 -0.94 -7.44
CA GLU A 521 -23.43 -1.04 -7.20
C GLU A 521 -24.18 -0.13 -8.18
N LYS A 522 -25.35 -0.57 -8.63
CA LYS A 522 -26.27 0.29 -9.38
C LYS A 522 -27.15 1.06 -8.39
N LYS A 523 -27.08 2.39 -8.39
CA LYS A 523 -27.84 3.25 -7.46
C LYS A 523 -29.19 3.66 -8.05
N GLU A 524 -30.01 4.32 -7.22
CA GLU A 524 -31.36 4.78 -7.58
C GLU A 524 -31.38 5.80 -8.73
N ASP A 525 -30.27 6.50 -8.95
CA ASP A 525 -30.08 7.42 -10.08
C ASP A 525 -29.96 6.70 -11.44
N GLY A 526 -29.91 5.36 -11.43
CA GLY A 526 -29.80 4.50 -12.60
C GLY A 526 -28.36 4.29 -13.09
N ASN A 527 -27.37 4.96 -12.48
CA ASN A 527 -25.96 4.80 -12.81
C ASN A 527 -25.30 3.69 -11.98
N TRP A 528 -24.16 3.23 -12.48
CA TRP A 528 -23.23 2.38 -11.74
C TRP A 528 -22.24 3.26 -10.99
N HIS A 529 -22.08 2.96 -9.71
CA HIS A 529 -21.12 3.56 -8.80
C HIS A 529 -20.08 2.50 -8.46
N THR A 530 -18.84 2.75 -8.87
CA THR A 530 -17.68 1.95 -8.48
C THR A 530 -16.99 2.67 -7.33
N PHE A 531 -16.82 1.97 -6.21
CA PHE A 531 -16.12 2.48 -5.04
C PHE A 531 -14.77 1.81 -4.91
N VAL A 532 -13.74 2.59 -4.59
CA VAL A 532 -12.39 2.10 -4.32
C VAL A 532 -11.98 2.56 -2.93
N LEU A 533 -11.70 1.62 -2.03
CA LEU A 533 -11.15 1.87 -0.71
C LEU A 533 -9.70 1.41 -0.69
N GLN A 534 -8.83 2.26 -0.16
CA GLN A 534 -7.38 2.14 -0.25
C GLN A 534 -6.73 2.76 0.99
N THR A 535 -5.42 3.03 0.96
CA THR A 535 -4.73 3.74 2.06
C THR A 535 -5.00 5.25 2.07
N GLY A 536 -5.77 5.75 1.10
CA GLY A 536 -6.29 7.12 0.97
C GLY A 536 -7.82 7.18 1.17
N PRO A 537 -8.46 8.36 1.03
CA PRO A 537 -9.91 8.48 1.18
C PRO A 537 -10.65 7.59 0.18
N PRO A 538 -11.87 7.12 0.50
CA PRO A 538 -12.66 6.31 -0.40
C PRO A 538 -12.95 7.11 -1.67
N LEU A 539 -12.81 6.47 -2.82
CA LEU A 539 -13.07 7.07 -4.12
C LEU A 539 -14.38 6.54 -4.71
N GLU A 540 -15.05 7.37 -5.50
CA GLU A 540 -16.33 7.06 -6.16
C GLU A 540 -16.29 7.44 -7.64
N PHE A 541 -16.60 6.47 -8.51
CA PHE A 541 -16.61 6.64 -9.95
C PHE A 541 -17.99 6.30 -10.52
N ILE A 542 -18.61 7.28 -11.18
CA ILE A 542 -20.01 7.18 -11.63
C ILE A 542 -20.06 7.09 -13.17
N ALA A 543 -20.79 6.10 -13.69
CA ALA A 543 -21.07 6.01 -15.13
C ALA A 543 -22.39 5.26 -15.43
N PRO A 544 -23.02 5.47 -16.60
CA PRO A 544 -24.24 4.75 -16.98
C PRO A 544 -24.06 3.23 -17.17
N LYS A 545 -22.82 2.76 -17.38
CA LYS A 545 -22.47 1.35 -17.59
C LYS A 545 -21.33 0.96 -16.65
N LEU A 546 -21.40 -0.24 -16.08
CA LEU A 546 -20.39 -0.75 -15.15
C LEU A 546 -18.96 -0.79 -15.75
N PRO A 547 -18.72 -1.30 -16.97
CA PRO A 547 -17.38 -1.23 -17.56
C PRO A 547 -16.82 0.20 -17.63
N ALA A 548 -17.67 1.21 -17.84
CA ALA A 548 -17.24 2.61 -17.93
C ALA A 548 -16.97 3.23 -16.55
N SER A 549 -17.63 2.79 -15.47
CA SER A 549 -17.29 3.24 -14.12
C SER A 549 -16.00 2.58 -13.63
N LEU A 550 -15.81 1.30 -13.95
CA LEU A 550 -14.56 0.58 -13.69
C LEU A 550 -13.38 1.16 -14.50
N GLU A 551 -13.56 1.52 -15.77
CA GLU A 551 -12.50 2.16 -16.56
C GLU A 551 -12.02 3.45 -15.90
N LYS A 552 -12.94 4.29 -15.40
CA LYS A 552 -12.58 5.50 -14.66
C LYS A 552 -11.81 5.19 -13.38
N ALA A 553 -12.20 4.14 -12.66
CA ALA A 553 -11.54 3.72 -11.43
C ALA A 553 -10.12 3.21 -11.67
N TYR A 554 -9.88 2.34 -12.65
CA TYR A 554 -8.53 1.87 -12.96
C TYR A 554 -7.64 3.01 -13.48
N ARG A 555 -8.17 3.85 -14.38
CA ARG A 555 -7.40 4.96 -14.96
C ARG A 555 -7.11 6.12 -14.00
N SER A 556 -7.77 6.20 -12.84
CA SER A 556 -7.47 7.27 -11.87
C SER A 556 -6.12 7.08 -11.19
N PHE A 557 -5.61 5.85 -11.14
CA PHE A 557 -4.32 5.52 -10.55
C PHE A 557 -3.17 5.63 -11.55
N ASP A 558 -3.42 5.25 -12.79
CA ASP A 558 -2.50 5.45 -13.90
C ASP A 558 -3.29 5.67 -15.20
N GLU A 559 -3.30 6.92 -15.68
CA GLU A 559 -3.97 7.27 -16.93
C GLU A 559 -3.39 6.50 -18.14
N SER A 560 -2.14 6.03 -18.03
CA SER A 560 -1.44 5.28 -19.08
C SER A 560 -1.77 3.78 -19.09
N GLU A 561 -2.42 3.25 -18.04
CA GLU A 561 -2.74 1.83 -17.96
C GLU A 561 -3.79 1.41 -19.02
N THR A 562 -3.59 0.23 -19.60
CA THR A 562 -4.53 -0.39 -20.54
C THR A 562 -5.73 -0.96 -19.79
N PHE A 563 -6.93 -0.40 -20.02
CA PHE A 563 -8.17 -0.99 -19.50
C PHE A 563 -8.77 -2.00 -20.49
N ASP A 564 -8.85 -3.26 -20.06
CA ASP A 564 -9.57 -4.38 -20.70
C ASP A 564 -10.71 -4.82 -19.76
N PRO A 565 -11.99 -4.53 -20.08
CA PRO A 565 -13.11 -4.90 -19.21
C PRO A 565 -13.26 -6.42 -19.05
N ASP A 566 -12.69 -7.22 -19.94
CA ASP A 566 -12.78 -8.69 -19.93
C ASP A 566 -11.56 -9.36 -19.27
N GLY A 567 -10.64 -8.55 -18.73
CA GLY A 567 -9.38 -9.00 -18.14
C GLY A 567 -8.88 -8.06 -17.05
N LEU A 568 -9.74 -7.70 -16.11
CA LEU A 568 -9.41 -6.83 -14.98
C LEU A 568 -8.44 -7.50 -14.02
N SER A 569 -7.37 -6.79 -13.65
CA SER A 569 -6.36 -7.27 -12.72
C SER A 569 -6.90 -7.30 -11.28
N LEU A 570 -6.87 -8.48 -10.67
CA LEU A 570 -7.29 -8.75 -9.29
C LEU A 570 -6.17 -9.44 -8.51
N LEU A 571 -6.26 -9.38 -7.19
CA LEU A 571 -5.39 -10.08 -6.26
C LEU A 571 -6.19 -11.12 -5.49
N LEU A 572 -5.88 -12.41 -5.70
CA LEU A 572 -6.58 -13.54 -5.05
C LEU A 572 -5.61 -14.44 -4.29
N ARG A 573 -6.13 -15.14 -3.28
CA ARG A 573 -5.40 -16.07 -2.41
C ARG A 573 -6.22 -17.35 -2.19
N PHE A 574 -5.60 -18.53 -2.31
CA PHE A 574 -6.33 -19.81 -2.21
C PHE A 574 -5.77 -20.85 -1.24
N SER A 575 -4.50 -20.74 -0.84
CA SER A 575 -3.81 -21.83 -0.11
C SER A 575 -3.00 -21.36 1.10
N GLY A 576 -3.42 -20.28 1.76
CA GLY A 576 -2.70 -19.71 2.91
C GLY A 576 -1.32 -19.14 2.54
N GLU A 577 -1.13 -18.85 1.26
CA GLU A 577 0.07 -18.23 0.70
C GLU A 577 0.28 -16.82 1.26
N ASN A 578 1.55 -16.52 1.56
CA ASN A 578 2.00 -15.27 2.15
C ASN A 578 1.94 -14.08 1.18
N THR A 579 1.63 -14.29 -0.10
CA THR A 579 1.39 -13.24 -1.10
C THR A 579 0.15 -13.56 -1.91
N ARG A 580 -0.53 -12.52 -2.41
CA ARG A 580 -1.66 -12.67 -3.32
C ARG A 580 -1.16 -12.86 -4.75
N GLY A 581 -1.80 -13.76 -5.49
CA GLY A 581 -1.54 -13.93 -6.91
C GLY A 581 -2.31 -12.88 -7.72
N SER A 582 -1.70 -12.36 -8.79
CA SER A 582 -2.41 -11.53 -9.76
C SER A 582 -3.18 -12.41 -10.74
N TRP A 583 -4.45 -12.08 -10.96
CA TRP A 583 -5.37 -12.79 -11.85
C TRP A 583 -6.12 -11.79 -12.74
N ARG A 584 -6.56 -12.22 -13.92
CA ARG A 584 -7.35 -11.38 -14.83
C ARG A 584 -8.74 -11.95 -15.03
N LEU A 585 -9.77 -11.24 -14.59
CA LEU A 585 -11.17 -11.68 -14.70
C LEU A 585 -12.06 -10.60 -15.33
N SER A 586 -13.17 -11.02 -15.93
CA SER A 586 -14.17 -10.11 -16.49
C SER A 586 -14.83 -9.22 -15.43
N TRP A 587 -15.20 -7.99 -15.82
CA TRP A 587 -15.98 -7.04 -15.04
C TRP A 587 -17.25 -7.63 -14.40
N ARG A 588 -17.80 -8.71 -14.98
CA ARG A 588 -19.00 -9.39 -14.49
C ARG A 588 -18.87 -9.88 -13.05
N ILE A 589 -17.65 -10.12 -12.55
CA ILE A 589 -17.44 -10.49 -11.13
C ILE A 589 -17.99 -9.45 -10.14
N PHE A 590 -18.07 -8.18 -10.54
CA PHE A 590 -18.58 -7.10 -9.69
C PHE A 590 -20.11 -7.02 -9.69
N ALA A 591 -20.78 -7.61 -10.67
CA ALA A 591 -22.23 -7.53 -10.84
C ALA A 591 -22.97 -8.88 -10.65
N GLU A 592 -22.29 -10.00 -10.85
CA GLU A 592 -22.91 -11.33 -10.94
C GLU A 592 -22.26 -12.30 -9.94
N PRO A 593 -22.83 -12.45 -8.72
CA PRO A 593 -22.22 -13.26 -7.65
C PRO A 593 -21.97 -14.73 -8.02
N ASP A 594 -22.87 -15.36 -8.77
CA ASP A 594 -22.71 -16.76 -9.21
C ASP A 594 -21.59 -16.91 -10.26
N TYR A 595 -21.45 -15.94 -11.15
CA TYR A 595 -20.33 -15.86 -12.10
C TYR A 595 -19.02 -15.63 -11.35
N ALA A 596 -18.97 -14.67 -10.42
CA ALA A 596 -17.80 -14.38 -9.59
C ALA A 596 -17.34 -15.64 -8.83
N LYS A 597 -18.26 -16.34 -8.17
CA LYS A 597 -17.98 -17.59 -7.47
C LYS A 597 -17.40 -18.66 -8.39
N THR A 598 -17.97 -18.81 -9.59
CA THR A 598 -17.50 -19.79 -10.58
C THR A 598 -16.10 -19.45 -11.07
N MET A 599 -15.84 -18.20 -11.43
CA MET A 599 -14.54 -17.77 -11.95
C MET A 599 -13.44 -17.81 -10.89
N ILE A 600 -13.73 -17.40 -9.65
CA ILE A 600 -12.80 -17.54 -8.52
C ILE A 600 -12.50 -19.03 -8.26
N ASP A 601 -13.49 -19.91 -8.39
CA ASP A 601 -13.28 -21.36 -8.28
C ASP A 601 -12.44 -21.94 -9.44
N VAL A 602 -12.51 -21.35 -10.64
CA VAL A 602 -11.62 -21.69 -11.75
C VAL A 602 -10.19 -21.20 -11.47
N GLN A 603 -10.00 -19.98 -10.95
CA GLN A 603 -8.68 -19.48 -10.53
C GLN A 603 -8.08 -20.31 -9.39
N ARG A 604 -8.94 -20.85 -8.51
CA ARG A 604 -8.51 -21.85 -7.52
C ARG A 604 -7.97 -23.10 -8.22
N ASP A 605 -8.66 -23.65 -9.22
CA ASP A 605 -8.14 -24.80 -9.97
C ASP A 605 -6.82 -24.48 -10.70
N TRP A 606 -6.65 -23.25 -11.20
CA TRP A 606 -5.37 -22.78 -11.71
C TRP A 606 -4.26 -22.83 -10.67
N GLN A 607 -4.53 -22.34 -9.45
CA GLN A 607 -3.56 -22.32 -8.36
C GLN A 607 -3.13 -23.71 -7.90
N TYR A 608 -4.04 -24.69 -7.90
CA TYR A 608 -3.74 -26.10 -7.60
C TYR A 608 -3.33 -26.92 -8.83
N GLN A 609 -3.33 -26.31 -10.02
CA GLN A 609 -3.08 -26.93 -11.32
C GLN A 609 -3.96 -28.16 -11.59
N THR A 610 -5.20 -28.14 -11.10
CA THR A 610 -6.24 -29.14 -11.36
C THR A 610 -7.06 -28.72 -12.58
N TYR A 611 -6.37 -28.50 -13.71
CA TYR A 611 -6.90 -27.90 -14.93
C TYR A 611 -8.10 -28.64 -15.50
N GLN A 612 -8.22 -29.96 -15.30
CA GLN A 612 -9.39 -30.74 -15.71
C GLN A 612 -10.69 -30.15 -15.16
N ARG A 613 -10.69 -29.76 -13.89
CA ARG A 613 -11.87 -29.18 -13.22
C ARG A 613 -12.17 -27.78 -13.76
N GLY A 614 -11.14 -26.96 -13.94
CA GLY A 614 -11.27 -25.64 -14.56
C GLY A 614 -11.90 -25.75 -15.95
N ILE A 615 -11.36 -26.64 -16.79
CA ILE A 615 -11.89 -26.93 -18.14
C ILE A 615 -13.35 -27.40 -18.06
N ALA A 616 -13.68 -28.31 -17.13
CA ALA A 616 -15.05 -28.80 -16.99
C ALA A 616 -16.03 -27.70 -16.54
N LYS A 617 -15.62 -26.81 -15.62
CA LYS A 617 -16.43 -25.66 -15.16
C LYS A 617 -16.67 -24.67 -16.30
N MET A 618 -15.62 -24.29 -17.03
CA MET A 618 -15.74 -23.37 -18.16
C MET A 618 -16.60 -23.95 -19.28
N LYS A 619 -16.42 -25.23 -19.63
CA LYS A 619 -17.29 -25.90 -20.60
C LYS A 619 -18.74 -25.92 -20.15
N LYS A 620 -19.01 -26.25 -18.88
CA LYS A 620 -20.37 -26.26 -18.34
C LYS A 620 -21.01 -24.87 -18.39
N LEU A 621 -20.25 -23.81 -18.09
CA LEU A 621 -20.71 -22.43 -18.15
C LEU A 621 -21.13 -22.07 -19.59
N ILE A 622 -20.27 -22.37 -20.57
CA ILE A 622 -20.52 -22.13 -22.00
C ILE A 622 -21.69 -22.97 -22.53
N GLU A 623 -21.74 -24.26 -22.22
CA GLU A 623 -22.82 -25.18 -22.59
C GLU A 623 -24.16 -24.81 -21.93
N GLY A 624 -24.10 -24.17 -20.76
CA GLY A 624 -25.26 -23.59 -20.07
C GLY A 624 -25.84 -22.34 -20.73
N GLY A 625 -25.21 -21.83 -21.79
CA GLY A 625 -25.68 -20.69 -22.57
C GLY A 625 -24.92 -19.39 -22.31
N ASP A 626 -23.93 -19.37 -21.42
CA ASP A 626 -23.10 -18.19 -21.18
C ASP A 626 -22.01 -18.06 -22.26
N GLN A 627 -22.32 -17.25 -23.27
CA GLN A 627 -21.49 -17.08 -24.47
C GLN A 627 -20.54 -15.87 -24.39
N ASP A 628 -20.21 -15.40 -23.20
CA ASP A 628 -19.26 -14.30 -23.00
C ASP A 628 -17.85 -14.65 -23.52
N ASN A 629 -17.16 -13.70 -24.17
CA ASN A 629 -15.84 -13.91 -24.74
C ASN A 629 -14.77 -14.26 -23.69
N ALA A 630 -14.86 -13.69 -22.48
CA ALA A 630 -13.93 -13.98 -21.39
C ALA A 630 -13.93 -15.48 -21.04
N ASN A 631 -15.09 -16.15 -21.13
CA ASN A 631 -15.20 -17.59 -20.88
C ASN A 631 -14.38 -18.43 -21.89
N PHE A 632 -14.38 -18.01 -23.16
CA PHE A 632 -13.61 -18.68 -24.21
C PHE A 632 -12.11 -18.40 -24.09
N ARG A 633 -11.73 -17.17 -23.74
CA ARG A 633 -10.33 -16.80 -23.46
C ARG A 633 -9.76 -17.61 -22.30
N GLU A 634 -10.51 -17.70 -21.19
CA GLU A 634 -10.12 -18.49 -20.01
C GLU A 634 -9.93 -19.98 -20.37
N LEU A 635 -10.88 -20.53 -21.13
CA LEU A 635 -10.81 -21.92 -21.59
C LEU A 635 -9.62 -22.15 -22.54
N SER A 636 -9.30 -21.17 -23.39
CA SER A 636 -8.10 -21.20 -24.23
C SER A 636 -6.82 -21.29 -23.38
N GLY A 637 -6.73 -20.43 -22.36
CA GLY A 637 -5.63 -20.44 -21.39
C GLY A 637 -5.45 -21.82 -20.74
N LEU A 638 -6.53 -22.39 -20.20
CA LEU A 638 -6.52 -23.72 -19.56
C LEU A 638 -6.03 -24.82 -20.53
N TYR A 639 -6.44 -24.78 -21.79
CA TYR A 639 -5.95 -25.74 -22.80
C TYR A 639 -4.46 -25.56 -23.12
N SER A 640 -3.97 -24.32 -23.15
CA SER A 640 -2.55 -24.05 -23.41
C SER A 640 -1.64 -24.62 -22.30
N PHE A 641 -2.07 -24.54 -21.05
CA PHE A 641 -1.33 -25.09 -19.89
C PHE A 641 -1.41 -26.62 -19.77
N THR A 642 -2.27 -27.27 -20.55
CA THR A 642 -2.35 -28.73 -20.65
C THR A 642 -1.74 -29.26 -21.96
N GLY A 643 -1.10 -28.39 -22.75
CA GLY A 643 -0.46 -28.74 -24.02
C GLY A 643 -1.46 -29.04 -25.16
N GLN A 644 -2.75 -28.80 -24.95
CA GLN A 644 -3.80 -29.02 -25.95
C GLN A 644 -3.93 -27.78 -26.86
N TYR A 645 -2.83 -27.36 -27.47
CA TYR A 645 -2.70 -26.07 -28.16
C TYR A 645 -3.69 -25.88 -29.31
N ALA A 646 -4.09 -26.95 -30.02
CA ALA A 646 -5.12 -26.85 -31.05
C ALA A 646 -6.49 -26.42 -30.50
N LEU A 647 -6.85 -26.87 -29.29
CA LEU A 647 -8.07 -26.43 -28.60
C LEU A 647 -7.92 -25.00 -28.07
N ALA A 648 -6.73 -24.62 -27.60
CA ALA A 648 -6.45 -23.24 -27.23
C ALA A 648 -6.67 -22.29 -28.42
N VAL A 649 -6.08 -22.59 -29.59
CA VAL A 649 -6.29 -21.83 -30.84
C VAL A 649 -7.78 -21.73 -31.18
N GLN A 650 -8.52 -22.85 -31.14
CA GLN A 650 -9.96 -22.85 -31.43
C GLN A 650 -10.73 -21.90 -30.50
N HIS A 651 -10.56 -22.04 -29.18
CA HIS A 651 -11.30 -21.22 -28.21
C HIS A 651 -10.86 -19.75 -28.23
N GLN A 652 -9.60 -19.45 -28.49
CA GLN A 652 -9.13 -18.09 -28.70
C GLN A 652 -9.80 -17.44 -29.91
N GLN A 653 -9.98 -18.19 -31.01
CA GLN A 653 -10.69 -17.70 -32.19
C GLN A 653 -12.17 -17.42 -31.89
N GLU A 654 -12.82 -18.26 -31.08
CA GLU A 654 -14.19 -18.04 -30.62
C GLU A 654 -14.30 -16.79 -29.73
N ALA A 655 -13.32 -16.54 -28.86
CA ALA A 655 -13.23 -15.32 -28.05
C ALA A 655 -13.11 -14.08 -28.95
N ILE A 656 -12.16 -14.07 -29.89
CA ILE A 656 -11.95 -12.97 -30.87
C ILE A 656 -13.22 -12.66 -31.65
N THR A 657 -13.97 -13.69 -32.06
CA THR A 657 -15.21 -13.56 -32.84
C THR A 657 -16.33 -12.89 -32.04
N ARG A 658 -16.35 -13.09 -30.72
CA ARG A 658 -17.35 -12.56 -29.80
C ARG A 658 -17.00 -11.18 -29.23
N THR A 659 -15.73 -10.81 -29.24
CA THR A 659 -15.30 -9.49 -28.76
C THR A 659 -15.70 -8.41 -29.75
N GLU A 660 -16.51 -7.45 -29.29
CA GLU A 660 -16.97 -6.32 -30.09
C GLU A 660 -15.91 -5.20 -30.17
N ASP A 661 -15.30 -4.86 -29.02
CA ASP A 661 -14.29 -3.82 -28.90
C ASP A 661 -13.03 -4.15 -29.72
N ALA A 662 -12.66 -3.24 -30.62
CA ALA A 662 -11.59 -3.49 -31.56
C ALA A 662 -10.19 -3.50 -30.89
N GLY A 663 -10.01 -2.77 -29.79
CA GLY A 663 -8.77 -2.79 -29.00
C GLY A 663 -8.58 -4.13 -28.28
N SER A 664 -9.62 -4.61 -27.60
CA SER A 664 -9.61 -5.91 -26.91
C SER A 664 -9.43 -7.06 -27.90
N ARG A 665 -10.07 -6.97 -29.09
CA ARG A 665 -9.89 -7.95 -30.18
C ARG A 665 -8.45 -8.00 -30.71
N LEU A 666 -7.77 -6.85 -30.76
CA LEU A 666 -6.36 -6.77 -31.15
C LEU A 666 -5.47 -7.53 -30.13
N SER A 667 -5.65 -7.28 -28.84
CA SER A 667 -4.91 -8.00 -27.78
C SER A 667 -5.11 -9.51 -27.85
N LEU A 668 -6.37 -9.96 -28.01
CA LEU A 668 -6.67 -11.39 -28.18
C LEU A 668 -6.04 -11.98 -29.46
N SER A 669 -5.90 -11.18 -30.52
CA SER A 669 -5.23 -11.60 -31.76
C SER A 669 -3.73 -11.77 -31.59
N VAL A 670 -3.09 -10.95 -30.74
CA VAL A 670 -1.67 -11.12 -30.38
C VAL A 670 -1.48 -12.43 -29.60
N GLU A 671 -2.34 -12.72 -28.63
CA GLU A 671 -2.34 -14.01 -27.89
C GLU A 671 -2.54 -15.21 -28.84
N LEU A 672 -3.41 -15.08 -29.84
CA LEU A 672 -3.63 -16.13 -30.85
C LEU A 672 -2.34 -16.49 -31.60
N VAL A 673 -1.50 -15.50 -31.96
CA VAL A 673 -0.21 -15.75 -32.64
C VAL A 673 0.67 -16.68 -31.81
N MET A 674 0.74 -16.45 -30.49
CA MET A 674 1.50 -17.31 -29.57
C MET A 674 0.93 -18.73 -29.53
N HIS A 675 -0.39 -18.89 -29.36
CA HIS A 675 -1.04 -20.20 -29.37
C HIS A 675 -0.86 -20.95 -30.68
N GLN A 676 -0.85 -20.25 -31.81
CA GLN A 676 -0.60 -20.84 -33.13
C GLN A 676 0.86 -21.35 -33.24
N PHE A 677 1.85 -20.62 -32.74
CA PHE A 677 3.23 -21.13 -32.68
C PHE A 677 3.36 -22.35 -31.78
N ASP A 678 2.75 -22.33 -30.59
CA ASP A 678 2.76 -23.47 -29.67
C ASP A 678 2.05 -24.71 -30.26
N ALA A 679 1.01 -24.49 -31.07
CA ALA A 679 0.32 -25.54 -31.83
C ALA A 679 1.09 -26.00 -33.09
N HIS A 680 2.30 -25.49 -33.33
CA HIS A 680 3.09 -25.73 -34.54
C HIS A 680 2.38 -25.30 -35.85
N GLN A 681 1.49 -24.31 -35.77
CA GLN A 681 0.79 -23.69 -36.89
C GLN A 681 1.56 -22.43 -37.36
N THR A 682 2.83 -22.58 -37.70
CA THR A 682 3.75 -21.47 -38.02
C THR A 682 3.25 -20.54 -39.12
N ASP A 683 2.72 -21.09 -40.22
CA ASP A 683 2.23 -20.29 -41.34
C ASP A 683 1.01 -19.45 -40.94
N GLU A 684 0.12 -20.04 -40.13
CA GLU A 684 -1.08 -19.37 -39.63
C GLU A 684 -0.73 -18.29 -38.60
N ALA A 685 0.24 -18.56 -37.72
CA ALA A 685 0.78 -17.56 -36.79
C ALA A 685 1.34 -16.34 -37.53
N ARG A 686 2.14 -16.58 -38.58
CA ARG A 686 2.70 -15.52 -39.42
C ARG A 686 1.61 -14.76 -40.16
N LYS A 687 0.59 -15.45 -40.67
CA LYS A 687 -0.57 -14.82 -41.31
C LYS A 687 -1.38 -13.95 -40.34
N SER A 688 -1.63 -14.42 -39.12
CA SER A 688 -2.30 -13.64 -38.07
C SER A 688 -1.49 -12.40 -37.70
N ALA A 689 -0.17 -12.53 -37.55
CA ALA A 689 0.71 -11.38 -37.28
C ALA A 689 0.69 -10.35 -38.42
N LEU A 690 0.70 -10.80 -39.68
CA LEU A 690 0.55 -9.92 -40.83
C LEU A 690 -0.84 -9.25 -40.87
N ASP A 691 -1.91 -9.95 -40.54
CA ASP A 691 -3.24 -9.35 -40.44
C ASP A 691 -3.29 -8.24 -39.37
N ILE A 692 -2.59 -8.44 -38.24
CA ILE A 692 -2.45 -7.42 -37.20
C ILE A 692 -1.72 -6.18 -37.75
N LEU A 693 -0.55 -6.36 -38.35
CA LEU A 693 0.30 -5.28 -38.85
C LEU A 693 -0.30 -4.55 -40.07
N ASP A 694 -0.85 -5.29 -41.02
CA ASP A 694 -1.29 -4.76 -42.32
C ASP A 694 -2.73 -4.24 -42.29
N ARG A 695 -3.59 -4.77 -41.41
CA ARG A 695 -5.02 -4.44 -41.37
C ARG A 695 -5.48 -3.90 -40.02
N GLN A 696 -5.31 -4.64 -38.93
CA GLN A 696 -5.92 -4.29 -37.65
C GLN A 696 -5.35 -2.99 -37.05
N LEU A 697 -4.03 -2.92 -36.88
CA LEU A 697 -3.35 -1.73 -36.34
C LEU A 697 -3.58 -0.48 -37.21
N PRO A 698 -3.39 -0.52 -38.55
CA PRO A 698 -3.69 0.64 -39.38
C PRO A 698 -5.16 1.09 -39.33
N ALA A 699 -6.11 0.17 -39.21
CA ALA A 699 -7.52 0.52 -39.08
C ALA A 699 -7.81 1.26 -37.76
N LEU A 700 -7.28 0.75 -36.64
CA LEU A 700 -7.42 1.36 -35.32
C LEU A 700 -6.78 2.75 -35.24
N ARG A 701 -5.61 2.93 -35.84
CA ARG A 701 -4.91 4.24 -35.90
C ARG A 701 -5.64 5.27 -36.76
N LYS A 702 -6.38 4.84 -37.78
CA LYS A 702 -7.16 5.71 -38.68
C LYS A 702 -8.52 6.11 -38.09
N SER A 703 -9.08 5.29 -37.19
CA SER A 703 -10.36 5.57 -36.55
C SER A 703 -10.21 6.70 -35.51
N PRO A 704 -10.93 7.83 -35.66
CA PRO A 704 -10.87 8.92 -34.69
C PRO A 704 -11.23 8.51 -33.26
N GLU A 705 -12.14 7.55 -33.10
CA GLU A 705 -12.65 7.08 -31.80
C GLU A 705 -11.60 6.27 -31.03
N THR A 706 -10.77 5.51 -31.73
CA THR A 706 -9.79 4.59 -31.11
C THR A 706 -8.36 5.08 -31.22
N ARG A 707 -8.08 6.11 -32.04
CA ARG A 707 -6.71 6.54 -32.35
C ARG A 707 -5.90 6.87 -31.10
N GLU A 708 -6.43 7.68 -30.20
CA GLU A 708 -5.71 8.10 -28.99
C GLU A 708 -5.37 6.90 -28.09
N LYS A 709 -6.37 6.06 -27.78
CA LYS A 709 -6.19 4.81 -27.02
C LYS A 709 -5.19 3.87 -27.72
N THR A 710 -5.25 3.77 -29.05
CA THR A 710 -4.35 2.90 -29.82
C THR A 710 -2.91 3.41 -29.75
N GLU A 711 -2.67 4.71 -29.93
CA GLU A 711 -1.30 5.27 -29.87
C GLU A 711 -0.70 5.16 -28.47
N ALA A 712 -1.51 5.34 -27.40
CA ALA A 712 -1.04 5.16 -26.02
C ALA A 712 -0.61 3.72 -25.70
N THR A 713 -1.25 2.74 -26.35
CA THR A 713 -1.07 1.31 -26.06
C THR A 713 -0.19 0.58 -27.09
N LEU A 714 0.15 1.28 -28.18
CA LEU A 714 0.96 0.78 -29.28
C LEU A 714 2.32 0.20 -28.83
N PRO A 715 3.05 0.83 -27.87
CA PRO A 715 4.29 0.25 -27.38
C PRO A 715 4.08 -1.11 -26.70
N GLN A 716 3.06 -1.25 -25.86
CA GLN A 716 2.78 -2.51 -25.19
C GLN A 716 2.42 -3.61 -26.19
N VAL A 717 1.48 -3.35 -27.10
CA VAL A 717 1.07 -4.30 -28.15
C VAL A 717 2.26 -4.69 -29.02
N GLY A 718 3.12 -3.73 -29.37
CA GLY A 718 4.31 -4.00 -30.18
C GLY A 718 5.32 -4.90 -29.47
N LEU A 719 5.49 -4.76 -28.15
CA LEU A 719 6.40 -5.58 -27.36
C LEU A 719 5.85 -7.00 -27.20
N GLU A 720 4.56 -7.13 -26.89
CA GLU A 720 3.89 -8.42 -26.75
C GLU A 720 3.93 -9.21 -28.07
N LEU A 721 3.60 -8.57 -29.20
CA LEU A 721 3.64 -9.21 -30.52
C LEU A 721 5.08 -9.54 -30.94
N ALA A 722 6.05 -8.64 -30.73
CA ALA A 722 7.45 -8.93 -31.02
C ALA A 722 7.97 -10.11 -30.18
N GLY A 723 7.61 -10.18 -28.89
CA GLY A 723 7.95 -11.29 -28.00
C GLY A 723 7.37 -12.63 -28.50
N ALA A 724 6.08 -12.66 -28.86
CA ALA A 724 5.45 -13.85 -29.42
C ALA A 724 6.12 -14.32 -30.74
N LEU A 725 6.52 -13.37 -31.60
CA LEU A 725 7.22 -13.65 -32.84
C LEU A 725 8.66 -14.14 -32.62
N ILE A 726 9.38 -13.59 -31.63
CA ILE A 726 10.72 -14.06 -31.22
C ILE A 726 10.63 -15.50 -30.71
N HIS A 727 9.65 -15.81 -29.85
CA HIS A 727 9.38 -17.18 -29.38
C HIS A 727 9.11 -18.14 -30.54
N GLY A 728 8.30 -17.71 -31.51
CA GLY A 728 8.02 -18.45 -32.74
C GLY A 728 9.15 -18.44 -33.78
N LYS A 729 10.32 -17.84 -33.48
CA LYS A 729 11.48 -17.66 -34.38
C LYS A 729 11.16 -16.93 -35.69
N ALA A 730 10.09 -16.13 -35.70
CA ALA A 730 9.70 -15.25 -36.78
C ALA A 730 10.38 -13.88 -36.64
N TYR A 731 11.71 -13.87 -36.54
CA TYR A 731 12.51 -12.69 -36.22
C TYR A 731 12.36 -11.54 -37.22
N ASP A 732 12.10 -11.86 -38.50
CA ASP A 732 11.83 -10.88 -39.55
C ASP A 732 10.57 -10.06 -39.25
N LEU A 733 9.50 -10.73 -38.82
CA LEU A 733 8.25 -10.08 -38.42
C LEU A 733 8.38 -9.39 -37.06
N ALA A 734 9.19 -9.92 -36.14
CA ALA A 734 9.47 -9.25 -34.87
C ALA A 734 10.17 -7.90 -35.08
N LEU A 735 11.19 -7.86 -35.95
CA LEU A 735 11.86 -6.61 -36.33
C LEU A 735 10.90 -5.62 -37.00
N ARG A 736 10.06 -6.11 -37.92
CA ARG A 736 9.01 -5.30 -38.55
C ARG A 736 8.03 -4.74 -37.51
N THR A 737 7.62 -5.55 -36.56
CA THR A 737 6.70 -5.15 -35.48
C THR A 737 7.30 -4.02 -34.66
N LEU A 738 8.54 -4.16 -34.16
CA LEU A 738 9.21 -3.09 -33.42
C LEU A 738 9.32 -1.82 -34.26
N LYS A 739 9.70 -1.94 -35.53
CA LYS A 739 9.82 -0.82 -36.47
C LYS A 739 8.51 -0.05 -36.62
N GLU A 740 7.39 -0.73 -36.84
CA GLU A 740 6.10 -0.10 -37.14
C GLU A 740 5.36 0.41 -35.90
N THR A 741 5.75 -0.06 -34.71
CA THR A 741 5.07 0.27 -33.45
C THR A 741 5.83 1.25 -32.56
N MET A 742 7.16 1.09 -32.36
CA MET A 742 7.85 1.89 -31.35
C MET A 742 9.34 2.19 -31.57
N LEU A 743 10.02 1.59 -32.55
CA LEU A 743 11.49 1.67 -32.68
C LEU A 743 12.00 3.11 -32.71
N GLU A 744 11.44 3.95 -33.58
CA GLU A 744 11.87 5.35 -33.74
C GLU A 744 11.54 6.19 -32.51
N SER A 745 10.33 6.04 -31.96
CA SER A 745 9.93 6.77 -30.75
C SER A 745 10.75 6.35 -29.53
N MET A 746 11.07 5.06 -29.40
CA MET A 746 11.82 4.55 -28.26
C MET A 746 13.29 4.95 -28.33
N ALA A 747 13.92 4.84 -29.50
CA ALA A 747 15.27 5.36 -29.71
C ALA A 747 15.35 6.85 -29.37
N THR A 748 14.36 7.63 -29.81
CA THR A 748 14.25 9.06 -29.48
C THR A 748 14.08 9.31 -27.98
N ASN A 749 13.17 8.58 -27.31
CA ASN A 749 12.93 8.72 -25.88
C ASN A 749 14.18 8.37 -25.05
N ILE A 750 14.86 7.28 -25.39
CA ILE A 750 16.13 6.87 -24.77
C ILE A 750 17.18 7.97 -24.92
N GLU A 751 17.31 8.54 -26.14
CA GLU A 751 18.24 9.64 -26.39
C GLU A 751 17.89 10.88 -25.55
N GLN A 752 16.62 11.30 -25.53
CA GLN A 752 16.17 12.48 -24.80
C GLN A 752 16.35 12.32 -23.29
N VAL A 753 15.96 11.18 -22.72
CA VAL A 753 16.16 10.90 -21.29
C VAL A 753 17.65 10.87 -20.98
N GLY A 754 18.47 10.21 -21.80
CA GLY A 754 19.92 10.21 -21.63
C GLY A 754 20.55 11.61 -21.69
N GLN A 755 20.08 12.48 -22.58
CA GLN A 755 20.50 13.89 -22.64
C GLN A 755 20.08 14.67 -21.39
N TRP A 756 18.86 14.45 -20.90
CA TRP A 756 18.37 15.10 -19.68
C TRP A 756 19.14 14.66 -18.44
N LEU A 757 19.41 13.35 -18.28
CA LEU A 757 20.22 12.78 -17.19
C LEU A 757 21.65 13.36 -17.17
N ALA A 758 22.23 13.61 -18.34
CA ALA A 758 23.55 14.23 -18.47
C ALA A 758 23.55 15.76 -18.33
N SER A 759 22.36 16.40 -18.28
CA SER A 759 22.23 17.85 -18.28
C SER A 759 22.31 18.46 -16.87
N PRO A 760 22.66 19.75 -16.74
CA PRO A 760 22.52 20.48 -15.48
C PRO A 760 21.07 20.59 -14.95
N ASN A 761 20.07 20.27 -15.79
CA ASN A 761 18.66 20.28 -15.45
C ASN A 761 18.16 18.95 -14.88
N PHE A 762 19.04 17.95 -14.75
CA PHE A 762 18.70 16.69 -14.10
C PHE A 762 18.24 16.95 -12.66
N ASN A 763 17.11 16.36 -12.28
CA ASN A 763 16.55 16.46 -10.95
C ASN A 763 16.31 15.04 -10.42
N GLN A 764 17.16 14.61 -9.49
CA GLN A 764 17.08 13.29 -8.86
C GLN A 764 15.69 13.05 -8.24
N LYS A 765 15.13 14.03 -7.53
CA LYS A 765 13.81 13.89 -6.92
C LYS A 765 12.71 13.66 -7.97
N ALA A 766 12.79 14.32 -9.13
CA ALA A 766 11.83 14.10 -10.22
C ALA A 766 12.02 12.71 -10.84
N TRP A 767 13.26 12.26 -11.04
CA TRP A 767 13.57 10.92 -11.53
C TRP A 767 12.99 9.83 -10.64
N ASP A 768 13.19 9.96 -9.33
CA ASP A 768 12.77 8.95 -8.35
C ASP A 768 11.25 8.94 -8.16
N ASN A 769 10.60 10.12 -8.13
CA ASN A 769 9.21 10.25 -7.67
C ASN A 769 8.18 10.53 -8.79
N SER A 770 8.58 10.69 -10.05
CA SER A 770 7.63 10.90 -11.15
C SER A 770 7.10 9.57 -11.69
N SER A 771 5.79 9.33 -11.56
CA SER A 771 5.11 8.15 -12.12
C SER A 771 5.28 8.05 -13.64
N GLN A 772 5.22 9.17 -14.36
CA GLN A 772 5.44 9.21 -15.80
C GLN A 772 6.85 8.79 -16.20
N LEU A 773 7.88 9.25 -15.46
CA LEU A 773 9.26 8.82 -15.69
C LEU A 773 9.45 7.36 -15.30
N LEU A 774 8.83 6.88 -14.22
CA LEU A 774 8.84 5.46 -13.84
C LEU A 774 8.25 4.58 -14.94
N ALA A 775 7.07 4.91 -15.46
CA ALA A 775 6.44 4.17 -16.57
C ALA A 775 7.34 4.16 -17.81
N LEU A 776 7.95 5.29 -18.15
CA LEU A 776 8.89 5.38 -19.28
C LEU A 776 10.15 4.53 -19.04
N ARG A 777 10.72 4.52 -17.82
CA ARG A 777 11.86 3.68 -17.43
C ARG A 777 11.56 2.19 -17.62
N HIS A 778 10.41 1.73 -17.12
CA HIS A 778 9.96 0.35 -17.29
C HIS A 778 9.79 -0.01 -18.77
N LEU A 779 9.16 0.87 -19.56
CA LEU A 779 8.97 0.64 -20.99
C LEU A 779 10.30 0.57 -21.76
N MET A 780 11.27 1.44 -21.44
CA MET A 780 12.63 1.40 -22.01
C MET A 780 13.37 0.12 -21.65
N ALA A 781 13.23 -0.37 -20.42
CA ALA A 781 13.83 -1.63 -19.97
C ALA A 781 13.20 -2.83 -20.70
N ALA A 782 11.87 -2.89 -20.78
CA ALA A 782 11.14 -3.96 -21.49
C ALA A 782 11.47 -4.00 -22.99
N TYR A 783 11.54 -2.82 -23.63
CA TYR A 783 12.01 -2.68 -25.00
C TYR A 783 13.44 -3.18 -25.16
N SER A 784 14.35 -2.77 -24.28
CA SER A 784 15.76 -3.16 -24.38
C SER A 784 15.95 -4.66 -24.21
N GLY A 785 15.22 -5.30 -23.29
CA GLY A 785 15.22 -6.76 -23.14
C GLY A 785 14.75 -7.47 -24.41
N THR A 786 13.61 -7.05 -24.97
CA THR A 786 13.06 -7.61 -26.22
C THR A 786 14.01 -7.42 -27.40
N ALA A 787 14.62 -6.23 -27.51
CA ALA A 787 15.60 -5.89 -28.52
C ALA A 787 16.86 -6.78 -28.43
N VAL A 788 17.35 -7.08 -27.23
CA VAL A 788 18.49 -7.99 -27.03
C VAL A 788 18.15 -9.40 -27.50
N LEU A 789 16.97 -9.93 -27.17
CA LEU A 789 16.52 -11.24 -27.65
C LEU A 789 16.40 -11.29 -29.18
N LEU A 790 15.92 -10.21 -29.81
CA LEU A 790 15.85 -10.11 -31.26
C LEU A 790 17.25 -10.09 -31.90
N LEU A 791 18.18 -9.33 -31.34
CA LEU A 791 19.58 -9.27 -31.80
C LEU A 791 20.25 -10.65 -31.71
N ASP A 792 20.01 -11.36 -30.60
CA ASP A 792 20.53 -12.71 -30.38
C ASP A 792 19.99 -13.70 -31.42
N GLY A 793 18.69 -13.69 -31.66
CA GLY A 793 18.03 -14.58 -32.62
C GLY A 793 18.42 -14.35 -34.10
N LEU A 794 18.65 -13.10 -34.50
CA LEU A 794 19.08 -12.76 -35.88
C LEU A 794 20.59 -12.91 -36.09
N GLY A 795 21.38 -12.83 -35.02
CA GLY A 795 22.83 -12.97 -35.04
C GLY A 795 23.59 -11.79 -35.68
N THR A 796 24.91 -11.86 -35.56
CA THR A 796 25.83 -10.78 -35.96
C THR A 796 25.81 -10.48 -37.46
N ASP A 797 25.55 -11.49 -38.29
CA ASP A 797 25.52 -11.34 -39.75
C ASP A 797 24.37 -10.44 -40.22
N ALA A 798 23.18 -10.62 -39.64
CA ALA A 798 22.02 -9.79 -39.94
C ALA A 798 22.23 -8.34 -39.49
N LEU A 799 22.89 -8.14 -38.34
CA LEU A 799 23.20 -6.81 -37.80
C LEU A 799 24.04 -5.96 -38.77
N THR A 800 24.92 -6.58 -39.56
CA THR A 800 25.70 -5.85 -40.57
C THR A 800 24.90 -5.47 -41.83
N LYS A 801 23.75 -6.10 -42.07
CA LYS A 801 22.99 -6.01 -43.33
C LYS A 801 21.67 -5.24 -43.20
N ASP A 802 21.04 -5.22 -42.03
CA ASP A 802 19.74 -4.58 -41.81
C ASP A 802 19.88 -3.25 -41.03
N ALA A 803 19.49 -2.14 -41.66
CA ALA A 803 19.58 -0.81 -41.06
C ALA A 803 18.67 -0.62 -39.83
N ASN A 804 17.49 -1.27 -39.78
CA ASN A 804 16.62 -1.18 -38.62
C ASN A 804 17.22 -1.95 -37.44
N LEU A 805 17.81 -3.11 -37.70
CA LEU A 805 18.49 -3.88 -36.67
C LEU A 805 19.70 -3.12 -36.08
N GLN A 806 20.39 -2.32 -36.90
CA GLN A 806 21.44 -1.40 -36.42
C GLN A 806 20.89 -0.29 -35.52
N VAL A 807 19.69 0.23 -35.81
CA VAL A 807 19.01 1.19 -34.92
C VAL A 807 18.62 0.52 -33.61
N VAL A 808 18.10 -0.71 -33.65
CA VAL A 808 17.81 -1.51 -32.45
C VAL A 808 19.07 -1.64 -31.58
N ALA A 809 20.17 -2.13 -32.14
CA ALA A 809 21.44 -2.28 -31.42
C ALA A 809 21.93 -0.94 -30.81
N ARG A 810 21.87 0.15 -31.58
CA ARG A 810 22.26 1.49 -31.10
C ARG A 810 21.38 1.96 -29.95
N SER A 811 20.07 1.78 -30.04
CA SER A 811 19.12 2.19 -29.00
C SER A 811 19.36 1.46 -27.68
N VAL A 812 19.64 0.15 -27.72
CA VAL A 812 20.02 -0.64 -26.53
C VAL A 812 21.35 -0.16 -25.96
N GLN A 813 22.36 0.09 -26.82
CA GLN A 813 23.65 0.64 -26.39
C GLN A 813 23.47 2.00 -25.71
N ASP A 814 22.66 2.89 -26.27
CA ASP A 814 22.39 4.21 -25.71
C ASP A 814 21.67 4.12 -24.37
N TRP A 815 20.66 3.24 -24.24
CA TRP A 815 20.00 3.00 -22.97
C TRP A 815 20.97 2.46 -21.91
N LEU A 816 21.78 1.45 -22.24
CA LEU A 816 22.81 0.92 -21.35
C LEU A 816 23.84 1.99 -20.97
N SER A 817 24.20 2.89 -21.87
CA SER A 817 25.27 3.86 -21.64
C SER A 817 24.80 5.11 -20.91
N LYS A 818 23.52 5.49 -21.05
CA LYS A 818 23.02 6.81 -20.61
C LYS A 818 21.88 6.75 -19.61
N VAL A 819 21.17 5.61 -19.50
CA VAL A 819 19.91 5.53 -18.74
C VAL A 819 19.94 4.40 -17.70
N ALA A 820 20.27 3.17 -18.10
CA ALA A 820 20.08 1.96 -17.30
C ALA A 820 20.71 2.00 -15.89
N PHE A 821 21.87 2.65 -15.76
CA PHE A 821 22.63 2.75 -14.50
C PHE A 821 22.32 4.00 -13.67
N HIS A 822 21.38 4.83 -14.11
CA HIS A 822 20.73 5.83 -13.26
C HIS A 822 19.45 5.27 -12.60
N ASP A 823 18.97 4.14 -13.09
CA ASP A 823 17.78 3.43 -12.60
C ASP A 823 18.19 2.26 -11.70
N THR A 824 18.89 2.60 -10.60
CA THR A 824 19.36 1.67 -9.56
C THR A 824 19.00 2.31 -8.22
N ASP A 825 18.15 1.64 -7.44
CA ASP A 825 17.73 2.13 -6.14
C ASP A 825 18.75 1.72 -5.08
N GLU A 826 19.31 0.52 -5.21
CA GLU A 826 20.37 -0.02 -4.34
C GLU A 826 21.66 -0.32 -5.13
N PRO A 827 22.85 -0.35 -4.48
CA PRO A 827 24.12 -0.62 -5.15
C PRO A 827 24.16 -1.94 -5.95
N GLU A 828 23.50 -2.99 -5.45
CA GLU A 828 23.39 -4.30 -6.07
C GLU A 828 22.61 -4.29 -7.41
N ASP A 829 21.65 -3.37 -7.61
CA ASP A 829 20.83 -3.31 -8.82
C ASP A 829 21.66 -3.11 -10.07
N ALA A 830 22.84 -2.49 -9.93
CA ALA A 830 23.81 -2.36 -11.01
C ALA A 830 24.17 -3.71 -11.63
N LEU A 831 24.24 -4.80 -10.86
CA LEU A 831 24.57 -6.13 -11.38
C LEU A 831 23.48 -6.70 -12.29
N GLN A 832 22.20 -6.35 -12.07
CA GLN A 832 21.12 -6.69 -13.00
C GLN A 832 21.32 -5.99 -14.35
N ARG A 833 21.72 -4.71 -14.32
CA ARG A 833 22.02 -3.94 -15.55
C ARG A 833 23.23 -4.50 -16.28
N TYR A 834 24.27 -4.93 -15.55
CA TYR A 834 25.41 -5.63 -16.16
C TYR A 834 25.03 -6.98 -16.76
N ALA A 835 24.05 -7.70 -16.21
CA ALA A 835 23.58 -8.93 -16.82
C ALA A 835 22.92 -8.68 -18.20
N VAL A 836 22.12 -7.61 -18.31
CA VAL A 836 21.57 -7.17 -19.61
C VAL A 836 22.69 -6.70 -20.55
N ALA A 837 23.67 -5.95 -20.06
CA ALA A 837 24.84 -5.56 -20.84
C ALA A 837 25.62 -6.77 -21.38
N GLY A 838 25.81 -7.81 -20.56
CA GLY A 838 26.42 -9.07 -20.95
C GLY A 838 25.66 -9.77 -22.07
N ARG A 839 24.32 -9.88 -21.95
CA ARG A 839 23.47 -10.46 -23.00
C ARG A 839 23.52 -9.65 -24.30
N TYR A 840 23.48 -8.31 -24.20
CA TYR A 840 23.67 -7.42 -25.35
C TYR A 840 25.04 -7.65 -26.03
N TYR A 841 26.12 -7.73 -25.27
CA TYR A 841 27.44 -7.97 -25.81
C TYR A 841 27.58 -9.37 -26.43
N ALA A 842 26.91 -10.39 -25.87
CA ALA A 842 26.85 -11.72 -26.46
C ALA A 842 26.17 -11.67 -27.84
N ALA A 843 25.02 -11.01 -27.93
CA ALA A 843 24.25 -10.88 -29.17
C ALA A 843 25.02 -10.14 -30.28
N VAL A 844 25.80 -9.11 -29.95
CA VAL A 844 26.52 -8.28 -30.96
C VAL A 844 27.94 -8.75 -31.28
N LEU A 845 28.60 -9.49 -30.38
CA LEU A 845 29.99 -9.96 -30.58
C LEU A 845 30.09 -11.46 -30.88
N GLY A 846 29.04 -12.22 -30.58
CA GLY A 846 29.06 -13.66 -30.49
C GLY A 846 29.38 -14.14 -29.07
N GLU A 847 28.67 -15.19 -28.66
CA GLU A 847 28.75 -15.82 -27.36
C GLU A 847 30.14 -16.33 -26.98
N ASP A 848 30.80 -17.04 -27.90
CA ASP A 848 32.15 -17.60 -27.67
C ASP A 848 33.17 -16.49 -27.41
N ARG A 849 33.04 -15.39 -28.15
CA ARG A 849 33.94 -14.25 -28.03
C ARG A 849 33.76 -13.54 -26.69
N LEU A 850 32.52 -13.29 -26.26
CA LEU A 850 32.28 -12.70 -24.94
C LEU A 850 32.78 -13.63 -23.83
N SER A 851 32.51 -14.94 -23.93
CA SER A 851 32.93 -15.92 -22.94
C SER A 851 34.47 -15.94 -22.77
N ALA A 852 35.22 -15.92 -23.88
CA ALA A 852 36.68 -15.84 -23.84
C ALA A 852 37.19 -14.55 -23.17
N LEU A 853 36.51 -13.42 -23.38
CA LEU A 853 36.86 -12.15 -22.72
C LEU A 853 36.58 -12.20 -21.21
N LEU A 854 35.45 -12.77 -20.80
CA LEU A 854 35.08 -12.93 -19.38
C LEU A 854 36.01 -13.90 -18.66
N ASP A 855 36.50 -14.96 -19.31
CA ASP A 855 37.48 -15.86 -18.72
C ASP A 855 38.79 -15.13 -18.38
N GLY A 856 39.23 -14.22 -19.26
CA GLY A 856 40.49 -13.48 -19.12
C GLY A 856 40.45 -12.29 -18.15
N VAL A 857 39.27 -11.83 -17.72
CA VAL A 857 39.15 -10.64 -16.84
C VAL A 857 39.16 -11.01 -15.36
N ALA A 858 39.75 -10.15 -14.53
CA ALA A 858 39.67 -10.27 -13.06
C ALA A 858 38.33 -9.72 -12.54
N LEU A 859 37.86 -10.27 -11.42
CA LEU A 859 36.73 -9.70 -10.66
C LEU A 859 37.11 -8.32 -10.08
N PRO A 860 36.13 -7.42 -9.87
CA PRO A 860 36.38 -6.15 -9.19
C PRO A 860 36.84 -6.39 -7.75
N LYS A 861 37.65 -5.46 -7.23
CA LYS A 861 38.24 -5.54 -5.88
C LYS A 861 37.50 -4.70 -4.84
N SER A 862 36.59 -3.84 -5.28
CA SER A 862 35.80 -2.92 -4.45
C SER A 862 34.41 -2.76 -5.07
N ALA A 863 33.40 -2.55 -4.23
CA ALA A 863 32.06 -2.13 -4.65
C ALA A 863 32.01 -0.66 -5.09
N GLU A 864 32.98 0.17 -4.66
CA GLU A 864 33.00 1.60 -5.00
C GLU A 864 33.31 1.79 -6.49
N TYR A 865 32.26 2.06 -7.28
CA TYR A 865 32.38 2.36 -8.69
C TYR A 865 31.28 3.32 -9.14
N ALA A 866 31.64 4.29 -9.98
CA ALA A 866 30.67 5.25 -10.52
C ALA A 866 29.91 4.64 -11.70
N HIS A 867 28.98 3.70 -11.42
CA HIS A 867 28.25 2.93 -12.42
C HIS A 867 27.51 3.77 -13.46
N ALA A 868 26.98 4.93 -13.07
CA ALA A 868 26.32 5.89 -13.96
C ALA A 868 27.27 6.62 -14.94
N LYS A 869 28.59 6.62 -14.69
CA LYS A 869 29.58 7.36 -15.52
C LYS A 869 30.17 6.49 -16.63
N ARG A 870 29.32 6.01 -17.54
CA ARG A 870 29.73 5.18 -18.68
C ARG A 870 30.21 6.05 -19.85
N ILE A 871 31.26 5.61 -20.54
CA ILE A 871 31.85 6.28 -21.71
C ILE A 871 31.27 5.82 -23.06
N GLY A 872 30.48 4.74 -23.05
CA GLY A 872 29.82 4.18 -24.23
C GLY A 872 30.76 3.45 -25.22
N GLY A 873 30.15 2.82 -26.22
CA GLY A 873 30.86 2.10 -27.30
C GLY A 873 31.67 0.88 -26.85
N LEU A 874 32.56 0.40 -27.71
CA LEU A 874 33.42 -0.78 -27.41
C LEU A 874 34.46 -0.53 -26.32
N ALA A 875 34.82 0.73 -26.04
CA ALA A 875 35.70 1.07 -24.92
C ALA A 875 35.03 0.77 -23.57
N GLN A 876 33.70 0.97 -23.47
CA GLN A 876 32.92 0.63 -22.28
C GLN A 876 32.94 -0.87 -21.97
N LEU A 877 32.99 -1.74 -22.98
CA LEU A 877 33.03 -3.20 -22.78
C LEU A 877 34.17 -3.61 -21.84
N GLN A 878 35.36 -3.07 -22.01
CA GLN A 878 36.51 -3.42 -21.17
C GLN A 878 36.30 -3.03 -19.69
N LEU A 879 35.54 -1.97 -19.44
CA LEU A 879 35.16 -1.53 -18.11
C LEU A 879 34.01 -2.36 -17.53
N ASP A 880 33.13 -2.89 -18.38
CA ASP A 880 31.99 -3.71 -17.97
C ASP A 880 32.35 -5.16 -17.69
N LEU A 881 33.35 -5.73 -18.38
CA LEU A 881 33.71 -7.15 -18.27
C LEU A 881 33.89 -7.63 -16.81
N PRO A 882 34.61 -6.93 -15.90
CA PRO A 882 34.71 -7.35 -14.49
C PRO A 882 33.34 -7.45 -13.80
N TRP A 883 32.44 -6.51 -14.09
CA TRP A 883 31.12 -6.41 -13.46
C TRP A 883 30.11 -7.38 -14.06
N ILE A 884 30.17 -7.62 -15.37
CA ILE A 884 29.42 -8.71 -16.03
C ILE A 884 29.84 -10.06 -15.42
N LYS A 885 31.14 -10.26 -15.22
CA LYS A 885 31.66 -11.47 -14.56
C LYS A 885 31.21 -11.61 -13.11
N LEU A 886 31.07 -10.49 -12.40
CA LEU A 886 30.57 -10.46 -11.03
C LEU A 886 29.06 -10.71 -10.93
N ALA A 887 28.27 -10.46 -11.98
CA ALA A 887 26.81 -10.47 -11.91
C ALA A 887 26.18 -11.89 -11.88
N PRO A 888 25.61 -12.36 -10.76
CA PRO A 888 24.94 -13.66 -10.71
C PRO A 888 23.77 -13.83 -11.69
N PRO A 889 22.93 -12.80 -11.96
CA PRO A 889 21.87 -12.89 -12.96
C PRO A 889 22.38 -13.22 -14.37
N PHE A 890 23.58 -12.77 -14.75
CA PHE A 890 24.14 -13.07 -16.08
C PHE A 890 24.35 -14.57 -16.26
N TRP A 891 25.04 -15.20 -15.29
CA TRP A 891 25.38 -16.62 -15.35
C TRP A 891 24.16 -17.53 -15.20
N SER A 892 23.23 -17.16 -14.32
CA SER A 892 21.99 -17.91 -14.12
C SER A 892 21.09 -17.86 -15.36
N MET A 893 20.85 -16.69 -15.97
CA MET A 893 20.07 -16.60 -17.23
C MET A 893 20.67 -17.48 -18.34
N ARG A 894 22.00 -17.43 -18.49
CA ARG A 894 22.74 -18.24 -19.45
C ARG A 894 22.62 -19.74 -19.19
N LEU A 895 22.59 -20.16 -17.93
CA LEU A 895 22.33 -21.54 -17.55
C LEU A 895 20.90 -21.95 -17.93
N MET A 896 19.92 -21.09 -17.68
CA MET A 896 18.50 -21.36 -17.93
C MET A 896 18.19 -21.52 -19.43
N GLU A 897 18.88 -20.79 -20.31
CA GLU A 897 18.76 -20.90 -21.78
C GLU A 897 19.06 -22.32 -22.30
N LEU A 898 19.88 -23.10 -21.59
CA LEU A 898 20.17 -24.49 -21.96
C LEU A 898 18.96 -25.42 -21.78
N PHE A 899 17.88 -24.93 -21.16
CA PHE A 899 16.65 -25.67 -20.86
C PHE A 899 15.43 -25.20 -21.67
N GLU A 900 15.61 -24.34 -22.67
CA GLU A 900 14.54 -23.91 -23.60
C GLU A 900 13.80 -25.10 -24.23
N LYS A 901 12.48 -24.96 -24.45
CA LYS A 901 11.55 -26.06 -24.80
C LYS A 901 11.98 -26.86 -26.03
N GLU A 902 12.60 -26.24 -27.02
CA GLU A 902 13.09 -26.89 -28.25
C GLU A 902 14.35 -27.74 -28.05
N LYS A 903 15.06 -27.58 -26.93
CA LYS A 903 16.31 -28.32 -26.66
C LYS A 903 15.95 -29.72 -26.16
N THR A 904 16.23 -30.71 -27.00
CA THR A 904 16.02 -32.14 -26.70
C THR A 904 17.23 -32.80 -26.03
N THR A 905 18.39 -32.13 -26.05
CA THR A 905 19.63 -32.54 -25.37
C THR A 905 20.21 -31.37 -24.59
N ILE A 906 21.01 -31.65 -23.56
CA ILE A 906 21.70 -30.63 -22.77
C ILE A 906 23.22 -30.77 -22.90
N ASP A 907 23.91 -29.66 -23.15
CA ASP A 907 25.37 -29.57 -23.00
C ASP A 907 25.70 -29.54 -21.50
N ARG A 908 25.84 -30.73 -20.92
CA ARG A 908 26.07 -30.90 -19.49
C ARG A 908 27.39 -30.26 -19.03
N PRO A 909 28.54 -30.41 -19.74
CA PRO A 909 29.76 -29.69 -19.40
C PRO A 909 29.57 -28.17 -19.32
N LEU A 910 28.88 -27.56 -20.29
CA LEU A 910 28.61 -26.12 -20.27
C LEU A 910 27.68 -25.73 -19.12
N ALA A 911 26.59 -26.48 -18.89
CA ALA A 911 25.66 -26.21 -17.80
C ALA A 911 26.36 -26.23 -16.42
N LEU A 912 27.21 -27.23 -16.17
CA LEU A 912 27.98 -27.35 -14.93
C LEU A 912 28.99 -26.21 -14.79
N ARG A 913 29.60 -25.76 -15.89
CA ARG A 913 30.51 -24.61 -15.89
C ARG A 913 29.78 -23.32 -15.54
N LEU A 914 28.63 -23.05 -16.16
CA LEU A 914 27.83 -21.85 -15.90
C LEU A 914 27.33 -21.81 -14.46
N ALA A 915 26.83 -22.92 -13.93
CA ALA A 915 26.43 -23.00 -12.52
C ALA A 915 27.60 -22.75 -11.55
N LYS A 916 28.80 -23.21 -11.90
CA LYS A 916 30.00 -22.90 -11.12
C LYS A 916 30.36 -21.40 -11.18
N GLN A 917 30.30 -20.79 -12.36
CA GLN A 917 30.56 -19.36 -12.53
C GLN A 917 29.54 -18.50 -11.77
N GLU A 918 28.27 -18.92 -11.76
CA GLU A 918 27.21 -18.30 -10.97
C GLU A 918 27.56 -18.33 -9.48
N ALA A 919 27.89 -19.49 -8.92
CA ALA A 919 28.25 -19.62 -7.50
C ALA A 919 29.51 -18.80 -7.12
N GLU A 920 30.52 -18.76 -8.00
CA GLU A 920 31.71 -17.93 -7.83
C GLU A 920 31.36 -16.43 -7.84
N SER A 921 30.46 -16.02 -8.73
CA SER A 921 30.00 -14.63 -8.84
C SER A 921 29.17 -14.20 -7.62
N TYR A 922 28.27 -15.05 -7.14
CA TYR A 922 27.45 -14.83 -5.94
C TYR A 922 28.33 -14.65 -4.70
N ALA A 923 29.28 -15.57 -4.47
CA ALA A 923 30.20 -15.47 -3.34
C ALA A 923 31.14 -14.25 -3.43
N ALA A 924 31.45 -13.78 -4.64
CA ALA A 924 32.25 -12.58 -4.84
C ALA A 924 31.44 -11.30 -4.60
N ALA A 925 30.18 -11.25 -5.04
CA ALA A 925 29.28 -10.12 -4.79
C ALA A 925 29.03 -9.93 -3.29
N ALA A 926 28.76 -11.02 -2.56
CA ALA A 926 28.58 -10.98 -1.10
C ALA A 926 29.83 -10.44 -0.36
N LYS A 927 31.05 -10.79 -0.81
CA LYS A 927 32.29 -10.23 -0.23
C LYS A 927 32.46 -8.73 -0.45
N LEU A 928 31.77 -8.16 -1.43
CA LEU A 928 31.74 -6.73 -1.70
C LEU A 928 30.56 -6.03 -0.99
N GLY A 929 29.73 -6.77 -0.25
CA GLY A 929 28.50 -6.25 0.36
C GLY A 929 27.38 -5.98 -0.65
N LEU A 930 27.44 -6.58 -1.83
CA LEU A 930 26.42 -6.49 -2.88
C LEU A 930 25.51 -7.72 -2.80
N GLU A 931 24.62 -7.73 -1.81
CA GLU A 931 23.70 -8.84 -1.54
C GLU A 931 22.29 -8.44 -1.96
N SER A 932 21.50 -9.39 -2.48
CA SER A 932 20.13 -9.13 -2.92
C SER A 932 19.31 -10.41 -2.77
N PRO A 933 18.03 -10.33 -2.33
CA PRO A 933 17.12 -11.47 -2.37
C PRO A 933 17.01 -12.09 -3.77
N MET A 934 17.14 -11.28 -4.83
CA MET A 934 17.17 -11.79 -6.20
C MET A 934 18.42 -12.64 -6.50
N PHE A 935 19.57 -12.30 -5.91
CA PHE A 935 20.80 -13.09 -6.09
C PHE A 935 20.72 -14.39 -5.32
N ASP A 936 20.20 -14.38 -4.09
CA ASP A 936 19.92 -15.59 -3.32
C ASP A 936 18.99 -16.54 -4.09
N HIS A 937 17.96 -15.99 -4.71
CA HIS A 937 17.03 -16.73 -5.55
C HIS A 937 17.73 -17.34 -6.78
N ALA A 938 18.47 -16.52 -7.55
CA ALA A 938 19.22 -16.99 -8.72
C ALA A 938 20.24 -18.08 -8.36
N HIS A 939 20.92 -17.91 -7.22
CA HIS A 939 21.89 -18.86 -6.70
C HIS A 939 21.24 -20.17 -6.25
N HIS A 940 20.08 -20.10 -5.58
CA HIS A 940 19.29 -21.27 -5.22
C HIS A 940 18.91 -22.10 -6.45
N ILE A 941 18.34 -21.47 -7.47
CA ILE A 941 17.93 -22.18 -8.70
C ILE A 941 19.13 -22.76 -9.44
N SER A 942 20.23 -22.00 -9.58
CA SER A 942 21.45 -22.48 -10.25
C SER A 942 22.09 -23.66 -9.51
N THR A 943 22.11 -23.60 -8.17
CA THR A 943 22.59 -24.70 -7.31
C THR A 943 21.70 -25.94 -7.42
N LEU A 944 20.37 -25.75 -7.46
CA LEU A 944 19.43 -26.85 -7.66
C LEU A 944 19.63 -27.50 -9.02
N ILE A 945 19.71 -26.73 -10.11
CA ILE A 945 19.97 -27.25 -11.47
C ILE A 945 21.28 -28.04 -11.49
N ASN A 946 22.35 -27.49 -10.93
CA ASN A 946 23.64 -28.18 -10.82
C ASN A 946 23.51 -29.52 -10.08
N ALA A 947 22.82 -29.54 -8.93
CA ALA A 947 22.61 -30.75 -8.15
C ALA A 947 21.75 -31.80 -8.87
N LEU A 948 20.72 -31.37 -9.60
CA LEU A 948 19.91 -32.24 -10.44
C LEU A 948 20.76 -32.88 -11.54
N LEU A 949 21.58 -32.07 -12.22
CA LEU A 949 22.47 -32.55 -13.27
C LEU A 949 23.60 -33.41 -12.74
N THR A 950 24.18 -33.16 -11.56
CA THR A 950 25.23 -34.01 -10.97
C THR A 950 24.70 -35.21 -10.19
N GLN A 951 23.39 -35.30 -10.02
CA GLN A 951 22.70 -36.31 -9.22
C GLN A 951 23.07 -36.27 -7.72
N ASP A 952 23.34 -35.07 -7.20
CA ASP A 952 23.69 -34.85 -5.80
C ASP A 952 22.44 -34.74 -4.92
N ALA A 953 22.03 -35.87 -4.35
CA ALA A 953 20.86 -35.94 -3.46
C ALA A 953 21.00 -35.09 -2.19
N LYS A 954 22.22 -34.90 -1.70
CA LYS A 954 22.44 -34.14 -0.47
C LYS A 954 22.14 -32.66 -0.74
N VAL A 955 22.68 -32.13 -1.83
CA VAL A 955 22.45 -30.72 -2.21
C VAL A 955 20.99 -30.48 -2.62
N VAL A 956 20.34 -31.41 -3.33
CA VAL A 956 18.89 -31.31 -3.62
C VAL A 956 18.10 -31.21 -2.31
N ARG A 957 18.39 -32.07 -1.32
CA ARG A 957 17.73 -32.02 -0.02
C ARG A 957 17.96 -30.70 0.71
N GLU A 958 19.21 -30.22 0.76
CA GLU A 958 19.55 -28.93 1.37
C GLU A 958 18.79 -27.76 0.72
N ARG A 959 18.69 -27.74 -0.61
CA ARG A 959 17.95 -26.69 -1.35
C ARG A 959 16.45 -26.78 -1.12
N LEU A 960 15.86 -27.97 -1.11
CA LEU A 960 14.42 -28.12 -0.85
C LEU A 960 14.05 -27.83 0.61
N ALA A 961 14.92 -28.16 1.57
CA ALA A 961 14.78 -27.74 2.96
C ALA A 961 14.81 -26.20 3.09
N PHE A 962 15.69 -25.54 2.33
CA PHE A 962 15.74 -24.07 2.28
C PHE A 962 14.42 -23.46 1.78
N VAL A 963 13.78 -24.03 0.76
CA VAL A 963 12.46 -23.58 0.28
C VAL A 963 11.42 -23.65 1.40
N LYS A 964 11.33 -24.78 2.11
CA LYS A 964 10.40 -24.91 3.24
C LYS A 964 10.73 -23.95 4.38
N GLN A 965 12.03 -23.76 4.67
CA GLN A 965 12.47 -22.87 5.73
C GLN A 965 12.11 -21.41 5.43
N LYS A 966 12.28 -20.96 4.19
CA LYS A 966 11.95 -19.59 3.79
C LYS A 966 10.44 -19.38 3.67
N ASP A 967 9.68 -20.40 3.26
CA ASP A 967 8.23 -20.33 3.03
C ASP A 967 7.80 -19.19 2.10
N ASP A 968 8.69 -18.83 1.17
CA ASP A 968 8.41 -17.81 0.15
C ASP A 968 7.68 -18.44 -1.04
N LYS A 969 6.55 -17.86 -1.44
CA LYS A 969 5.73 -18.35 -2.57
C LYS A 969 6.53 -18.35 -3.88
N ARG A 970 7.27 -17.28 -4.18
CA ARG A 970 7.99 -17.16 -5.46
C ARG A 970 9.09 -18.21 -5.57
N LEU A 971 9.93 -18.34 -4.53
CA LEU A 971 10.97 -19.35 -4.42
C LEU A 971 10.41 -20.76 -4.59
N ARG A 972 9.25 -21.04 -3.98
CA ARG A 972 8.57 -22.34 -4.08
C ARG A 972 8.03 -22.61 -5.48
N ASP A 973 7.41 -21.62 -6.12
CA ASP A 973 6.84 -21.71 -7.45
C ASP A 973 7.93 -21.94 -8.51
N ASP A 974 9.02 -21.17 -8.45
CA ASP A 974 10.15 -21.28 -9.37
C ASP A 974 10.92 -22.59 -9.14
N THR A 975 11.09 -23.03 -7.88
CA THR A 975 11.68 -24.35 -7.59
C THR A 975 10.85 -25.47 -8.21
N ALA A 976 9.53 -25.45 -8.02
CA ALA A 976 8.63 -26.44 -8.60
C ALA A 976 8.65 -26.41 -10.13
N GLN A 977 8.71 -25.22 -10.74
CA GLN A 977 8.88 -25.08 -12.18
C GLN A 977 10.16 -25.77 -12.66
N TRP A 978 11.30 -25.49 -12.04
CA TRP A 978 12.60 -26.03 -12.45
C TRP A 978 12.73 -27.53 -12.23
N LEU A 979 12.08 -28.10 -11.21
CA LEU A 979 11.95 -29.55 -11.06
C LEU A 979 11.20 -30.19 -12.25
N GLY A 980 10.22 -29.49 -12.82
CA GLY A 980 9.51 -29.93 -14.03
C GLY A 980 10.33 -29.73 -15.30
N ASP A 981 10.87 -28.52 -15.51
CA ASP A 981 11.57 -28.14 -16.74
C ASP A 981 12.86 -28.94 -16.96
N ALA A 982 13.58 -29.28 -15.89
CA ALA A 982 14.79 -30.10 -15.96
C ALA A 982 14.51 -31.60 -16.17
N ALA A 983 13.27 -32.07 -15.94
CA ALA A 983 12.94 -33.49 -15.84
C ALA A 983 13.37 -34.30 -17.07
N ARG A 984 13.22 -33.74 -18.28
CA ARG A 984 13.56 -34.41 -19.55
C ARG A 984 15.04 -34.82 -19.69
N PHE A 985 15.93 -34.19 -18.93
CA PHE A 985 17.36 -34.46 -18.94
C PHE A 985 17.82 -35.39 -17.82
N LEU A 986 16.89 -35.85 -16.97
CA LEU A 986 17.19 -36.65 -15.79
C LEU A 986 16.80 -38.12 -16.01
N PRO A 987 17.62 -39.10 -15.57
CA PRO A 987 17.21 -40.49 -15.50
C PRO A 987 15.97 -40.67 -14.61
N LEU A 988 15.08 -41.61 -14.98
CA LEU A 988 13.80 -41.80 -14.28
C LEU A 988 13.96 -42.26 -12.82
N ASP A 989 14.94 -43.12 -12.55
CA ASP A 989 15.27 -43.58 -11.20
C ASP A 989 15.82 -42.45 -10.33
N TRP A 990 16.68 -41.60 -10.90
CA TRP A 990 17.15 -40.39 -10.24
C TRP A 990 16.00 -39.41 -9.97
N TYR A 991 15.14 -39.18 -10.97
CA TYR A 991 14.00 -38.27 -10.81
C TYR A 991 13.01 -38.75 -9.74
N ALA A 992 12.73 -40.06 -9.69
CA ALA A 992 11.92 -40.65 -8.62
C ALA A 992 12.50 -40.35 -7.22
N LYS A 993 13.83 -40.38 -7.09
CA LYS A 993 14.52 -40.00 -5.85
C LYS A 993 14.36 -38.51 -5.55
N VAL A 994 14.49 -37.63 -6.55
CA VAL A 994 14.24 -36.18 -6.39
C VAL A 994 12.82 -35.91 -5.89
N LEU A 995 11.81 -36.59 -6.44
CA LEU A 995 10.43 -36.46 -5.98
C LEU A 995 10.21 -37.00 -4.56
N GLY A 996 10.95 -38.04 -4.18
CA GLY A 996 11.03 -38.49 -2.79
C GLY A 996 11.53 -37.39 -1.86
N ILE A 997 12.59 -36.69 -2.24
CA ILE A 997 13.13 -35.56 -1.47
C ILE A 997 12.14 -34.39 -1.43
N TRP A 998 11.47 -34.05 -2.54
CA TRP A 998 10.41 -33.02 -2.53
C TRP A 998 9.30 -33.34 -1.53
N LYS A 999 8.84 -34.60 -1.50
CA LYS A 999 7.85 -35.06 -0.55
C LYS A 999 8.35 -35.02 0.89
N GLU A 1000 9.62 -35.34 1.14
CA GLU A 1000 10.22 -35.31 2.48
C GLU A 1000 10.39 -33.88 3.00
N GLU A 1001 10.88 -32.99 2.14
CA GLU A 1001 11.34 -31.66 2.54
C GLU A 1001 10.29 -30.56 2.35
N VAL A 1002 9.48 -30.57 1.29
CA VAL A 1002 8.57 -29.46 0.96
C VAL A 1002 7.10 -29.87 1.10
N ASP A 1003 6.69 -30.97 0.45
CA ASP A 1003 5.32 -31.52 0.42
C ASP A 1003 4.19 -30.49 0.20
N TYR A 1004 4.44 -29.47 -0.61
CA TYR A 1004 3.46 -28.40 -0.81
C TYR A 1004 2.40 -28.79 -1.84
N LYS A 1005 1.18 -29.05 -1.36
CA LYS A 1005 0.06 -29.60 -2.13
C LYS A 1005 -0.18 -28.91 -3.48
N PRO A 1006 -0.27 -27.57 -3.59
CA PRO A 1006 -0.55 -26.92 -4.87
C PRO A 1006 0.45 -27.27 -5.98
N LYS A 1007 1.74 -27.45 -5.68
CA LYS A 1007 2.78 -27.45 -6.73
C LYS A 1007 3.14 -28.81 -7.31
N TYR A 1008 2.52 -29.89 -6.85
CA TYR A 1008 2.73 -31.21 -7.45
C TYR A 1008 2.32 -31.24 -8.93
N TYR A 1009 1.15 -30.71 -9.25
CA TYR A 1009 0.68 -30.67 -10.64
C TYR A 1009 1.38 -29.60 -11.48
N TRP A 1010 1.91 -28.55 -10.85
CA TRP A 1010 2.84 -27.64 -11.53
C TRP A 1010 4.09 -28.37 -12.01
N ILE A 1011 4.78 -29.12 -11.14
CA ILE A 1011 5.95 -29.93 -11.54
C ILE A 1011 5.56 -30.90 -12.68
N ALA A 1012 4.43 -31.58 -12.54
CA ALA A 1012 3.96 -32.57 -13.52
C ALA A 1012 3.65 -31.96 -14.89
N TRP A 1013 2.86 -30.88 -14.94
CA TRP A 1013 2.53 -30.20 -16.20
C TRP A 1013 3.75 -29.53 -16.83
N ARG A 1014 4.67 -28.94 -16.04
CA ARG A 1014 5.94 -28.40 -16.57
C ARG A 1014 6.80 -29.49 -17.22
N ALA A 1015 6.92 -30.66 -16.59
CA ALA A 1015 7.59 -31.82 -17.19
C ALA A 1015 6.88 -32.26 -18.50
N ALA A 1016 5.55 -32.28 -18.54
CA ALA A 1016 4.80 -32.61 -19.76
C ALA A 1016 5.04 -31.61 -20.90
N LEU A 1017 4.90 -30.31 -20.61
CA LEU A 1017 5.02 -29.22 -21.58
C LEU A 1017 6.45 -29.07 -22.14
N THR A 1018 7.45 -29.55 -21.41
CA THR A 1018 8.85 -29.56 -21.84
C THR A 1018 9.28 -30.90 -22.46
N GLY A 1019 8.36 -31.83 -22.72
CA GLY A 1019 8.64 -33.06 -23.45
C GLY A 1019 9.13 -34.24 -22.60
N ALA A 1020 8.81 -34.28 -21.30
CA ALA A 1020 9.08 -35.39 -20.39
C ALA A 1020 7.80 -36.11 -19.91
N PRO A 1021 6.99 -36.72 -20.80
CA PRO A 1021 5.67 -37.28 -20.44
C PRO A 1021 5.75 -38.40 -19.40
N ARG A 1022 6.84 -39.18 -19.39
CA ARG A 1022 7.03 -40.26 -18.39
C ARG A 1022 7.31 -39.70 -17.01
N HIS A 1023 8.11 -38.64 -16.92
CA HIS A 1023 8.39 -37.93 -15.67
C HIS A 1023 7.14 -37.23 -15.17
N ALA A 1024 6.38 -36.57 -16.05
CA ALA A 1024 5.10 -35.94 -15.72
C ALA A 1024 4.12 -36.92 -15.05
N LEU A 1025 3.92 -38.10 -15.65
CA LEU A 1025 3.03 -39.13 -15.07
C LEU A 1025 3.53 -39.68 -13.74
N MET A 1026 4.85 -39.75 -13.53
CA MET A 1026 5.42 -40.16 -12.25
C MET A 1026 5.06 -39.18 -11.13
N VAL A 1027 5.14 -37.88 -11.39
CA VAL A 1027 4.78 -36.84 -10.42
C VAL A 1027 3.28 -36.82 -10.18
N ALA A 1028 2.48 -36.87 -11.24
CA ALA A 1028 1.02 -36.86 -11.15
C ALA A 1028 0.49 -38.10 -10.39
N GLU A 1029 1.06 -39.28 -10.61
CA GLU A 1029 0.72 -40.49 -9.85
C GLU A 1029 1.10 -40.35 -8.37
N LEU A 1030 2.27 -39.76 -8.06
CA LEU A 1030 2.68 -39.47 -6.69
C LEU A 1030 1.69 -38.50 -6.01
N ALA A 1031 1.28 -37.45 -6.71
CA ALA A 1031 0.33 -36.45 -6.22
C ALA A 1031 -1.04 -37.08 -5.91
N ALA A 1032 -1.59 -37.86 -6.85
CA ALA A 1032 -2.85 -38.57 -6.68
C ALA A 1032 -2.83 -39.55 -5.50
N LYS A 1033 -1.70 -40.24 -5.27
CA LYS A 1033 -1.52 -41.12 -4.10
C LYS A 1033 -1.40 -40.35 -2.79
N GLN A 1034 -0.65 -39.24 -2.80
CA GLN A 1034 -0.41 -38.41 -1.62
C GLN A 1034 -1.69 -37.71 -1.15
N PHE A 1035 -2.49 -37.18 -2.08
CA PHE A 1035 -3.72 -36.46 -1.79
C PHE A 1035 -4.97 -37.23 -2.24
N LYS A 1036 -5.00 -38.54 -1.97
CA LYS A 1036 -6.11 -39.44 -2.35
C LYS A 1036 -7.48 -39.02 -1.83
N ASP A 1037 -7.53 -38.26 -0.73
CA ASP A 1037 -8.76 -37.77 -0.10
C ASP A 1037 -9.29 -36.52 -0.81
N ASP A 1038 -8.52 -35.93 -1.73
CA ASP A 1038 -8.96 -34.87 -2.63
C ASP A 1038 -9.19 -35.44 -4.04
N PRO A 1039 -10.46 -35.63 -4.46
CA PRO A 1039 -10.75 -36.23 -5.76
C PRO A 1039 -10.19 -35.45 -6.94
N SER A 1040 -9.95 -34.13 -6.81
CA SER A 1040 -9.36 -33.31 -7.89
C SER A 1040 -8.00 -33.84 -8.32
N PHE A 1041 -7.21 -34.34 -7.38
CA PHE A 1041 -5.87 -34.83 -7.67
C PHE A 1041 -5.92 -36.19 -8.37
N THR A 1042 -6.92 -37.04 -8.10
CA THR A 1042 -7.07 -38.30 -8.83
C THR A 1042 -7.65 -38.06 -10.23
N GLU A 1043 -8.61 -37.15 -10.35
CA GLU A 1043 -9.22 -36.74 -11.63
C GLU A 1043 -8.18 -36.12 -12.57
N GLU A 1044 -7.31 -35.24 -12.05
CA GLU A 1044 -6.25 -34.59 -12.83
C GLU A 1044 -5.23 -35.60 -13.36
N PHE A 1045 -4.84 -36.61 -12.56
CA PHE A 1045 -3.93 -37.67 -13.01
C PHE A 1045 -4.52 -38.45 -14.18
N VAL A 1046 -5.80 -38.86 -14.07
CA VAL A 1046 -6.51 -39.60 -15.12
C VAL A 1046 -6.60 -38.74 -16.39
N PHE A 1047 -6.88 -37.46 -16.23
CA PHE A 1047 -6.94 -36.51 -17.33
C PHE A 1047 -5.59 -36.32 -18.02
N MET A 1048 -4.53 -36.04 -17.26
CA MET A 1048 -3.16 -35.89 -17.79
C MET A 1048 -2.73 -37.13 -18.55
N LYS A 1049 -2.98 -38.33 -18.00
CA LYS A 1049 -2.69 -39.60 -18.67
C LYS A 1049 -3.38 -39.69 -20.03
N LYS A 1050 -4.68 -39.39 -20.09
CA LYS A 1050 -5.44 -39.39 -21.33
C LYS A 1050 -4.90 -38.38 -22.35
N VAL A 1051 -4.56 -37.17 -21.91
CA VAL A 1051 -4.00 -36.11 -22.79
C VAL A 1051 -2.66 -36.56 -23.37
N LEU A 1052 -1.75 -37.08 -22.55
CA LEU A 1052 -0.43 -37.53 -22.97
C LEU A 1052 -0.48 -38.78 -23.86
N GLU A 1053 -1.36 -39.74 -23.58
CA GLU A 1053 -1.58 -40.92 -24.44
C GLU A 1053 -2.12 -40.51 -25.81
N LYS A 1054 -3.06 -39.56 -25.85
CA LYS A 1054 -3.56 -39.00 -27.11
C LYS A 1054 -2.46 -38.29 -27.89
N ALA A 1055 -1.68 -37.42 -27.24
CA ALA A 1055 -0.57 -36.71 -27.88
C ALA A 1055 0.49 -37.69 -28.44
N ALA A 1056 0.80 -38.77 -27.71
CA ALA A 1056 1.70 -39.82 -28.17
C ALA A 1056 1.14 -40.59 -29.38
N ALA A 1057 -0.18 -40.80 -29.46
CA ALA A 1057 -0.83 -41.43 -30.60
C ALA A 1057 -0.90 -40.52 -31.85
N GLU A 1058 -0.98 -39.20 -31.65
CA GLU A 1058 -1.02 -38.19 -32.72
C GLU A 1058 0.38 -37.80 -33.23
N ALA A 1059 1.42 -37.97 -32.42
CA ALA A 1059 2.80 -37.75 -32.81
C ALA A 1059 3.17 -38.73 -33.95
N LYS A 1060 3.27 -38.21 -35.19
CA LYS A 1060 3.80 -38.99 -36.31
C LYS A 1060 5.22 -39.48 -35.95
N PRO A 1061 5.60 -40.72 -36.32
CA PRO A 1061 6.98 -41.15 -36.18
C PRO A 1061 7.86 -40.14 -36.90
N VAL A 1062 8.71 -39.43 -36.16
CA VAL A 1062 9.73 -38.60 -36.78
C VAL A 1062 10.61 -39.57 -37.54
N GLU A 1063 10.54 -39.55 -38.89
CA GLU A 1063 11.52 -40.23 -39.71
C GLU A 1063 12.88 -39.75 -39.21
N ALA A 1064 13.65 -40.67 -38.62
CA ALA A 1064 14.98 -40.36 -38.14
C ALA A 1064 15.77 -39.86 -39.35
N LYS A 1065 15.90 -38.54 -39.50
CA LYS A 1065 16.85 -37.96 -40.44
C LYS A 1065 18.19 -38.63 -40.11
N PRO A 1066 18.83 -39.31 -41.07
CA PRO A 1066 20.15 -39.89 -40.84
C PRO A 1066 21.00 -38.79 -40.22
N ALA A 1067 21.59 -39.06 -39.07
CA ALA A 1067 22.50 -38.12 -38.44
C ALA A 1067 23.54 -37.74 -39.50
N ASP A 1068 23.50 -36.50 -39.99
CA ASP A 1068 24.53 -35.98 -40.87
C ASP A 1068 25.84 -36.14 -40.09
N ALA A 1069 26.64 -37.11 -40.53
CA ALA A 1069 27.93 -37.41 -39.95
C ALA A 1069 28.78 -36.15 -40.10
N ALA A 1070 28.88 -35.38 -39.01
CA ALA A 1070 29.75 -34.23 -38.91
C ALA A 1070 31.17 -34.69 -39.31
N LYS A 1071 31.60 -34.30 -40.51
CA LYS A 1071 33.00 -34.43 -40.90
C LYS A 1071 33.81 -33.52 -39.97
N PRO A 1072 34.88 -34.02 -39.34
CA PRO A 1072 35.77 -33.16 -38.57
C PRO A 1072 36.45 -32.20 -39.54
N GLU A 1073 36.12 -30.91 -39.46
CA GLU A 1073 36.88 -29.88 -40.17
C GLU A 1073 38.30 -29.81 -39.61
N SER A 1074 39.23 -29.94 -40.54
CA SER A 1074 40.66 -30.10 -40.35
C SER A 1074 41.32 -28.89 -39.69
N ALA A 1075 42.20 -29.19 -38.73
CA ALA A 1075 43.27 -28.31 -38.30
C ALA A 1075 44.08 -27.76 -39.50
N VAL A 1076 44.19 -26.44 -39.59
CA VAL A 1076 45.25 -25.76 -40.34
C VAL A 1076 45.89 -24.72 -39.41
N LYS A 1077 47.22 -24.78 -39.38
CA LYS A 1077 48.18 -24.06 -38.53
C LYS A 1077 48.11 -22.55 -38.60
#